data_AF-A0A212IZE6-F1
#
_entry.id   AF-A0A212IZE6-F1
#
_cell.length_a   1.000
_cell.length_b   1.000
_cell.length_c   1.000
_cell.angle_alpha   90.00
_cell.angle_beta   90.00
_cell.angle_gamma   90.00
#
_symmetry.space_group_name_H-M   'P 1'
#
loop_
_entity.id
_entity.type
_entity.pdbx_description
1 polymer ?
#
loop_
_entity_poly.entity_id
_entity_poly.type
_entity_poly.pdbx_seq_one_letter_code
_entity_poly.pdbx_strand_id
1 'polypeptide(L)'
;MKKALNLCIAMLFLSFIMIACEDKEKDENPLPSAGQKEMLEVVKGLEKISEVSGFTNALKKLTPELDFEETQLTVLAIKDPTVKATESGYYGYTAEALKRHIVKGNQDFGQLGSDTLILKSISDDVLYATKVNGQIQINGIPLASNAPEKAGNSYIYVVSKTVPEVKDIPDTKYKMTFTIHECNEKWSSENNKESSVSENSTITFYKKNGEIYAAIDSIRTDDKGIGIYRHNYAEGLYYTVRKDLKGPIFNGYLVRGIFTSQSQIDSYAQYRTNTSLDLVKPGTLKLSDINGDGIINKEDMLSTKYFFAENNETDDIFIVSNNLILPEGFITIENLPLIKESLDETFTSFVSFNYTTNKRLSAPEENNLRYPDLYNLRSSEFMYDRGYRYINNFLKVATIIEEPGYPEHIKKEWNKMAARLWAQYAYVYTVMTSYYGDLVIVTRPLTVDEVLNVTRNPKAEVLHYIESLIDKVSRPEADVVRALVARLYTNEHEYAKARQLALDVVNRGNYYLPDNSNSSDHETNAEVMLGGYVITDIPDQKGKYTHPVRFTEVMLTLAECELELGKIADATLSINEILAAKGKPLYYDGITAQTLRDAIRKLWKDEMNKEGFDYMLLNRWDILITTLGQFGALDYNKLLPIPQREIDNNPNIKQNPGY
;
A
#
# COMPACT_ATOMS: atom_id res chain seq x y z
N MET A 1 -35.03 -4.11 72.47
CA MET A 1 -36.08 -3.27 73.08
C MET A 1 -35.45 -2.01 73.68
N LYS A 2 -36.28 -0.96 73.82
CA LYS A 2 -36.05 0.42 74.33
C LYS A 2 -34.90 0.70 75.34
N LYS A 3 -34.11 1.74 75.01
CA LYS A 3 -33.74 2.99 75.77
C LYS A 3 -33.45 3.00 77.30
N ALA A 4 -32.52 3.92 77.65
CA ALA A 4 -32.43 4.81 78.84
C ALA A 4 -31.78 4.30 80.15
N LEU A 5 -31.29 5.14 81.12
CA LEU A 5 -30.70 6.51 81.16
C LEU A 5 -30.37 6.89 82.65
N ASN A 6 -29.24 7.58 82.93
CA ASN A 6 -28.82 8.23 84.22
C ASN A 6 -28.61 7.27 85.43
N LEU A 7 -27.77 7.52 86.45
CA LEU A 7 -27.47 8.68 87.33
C LEU A 7 -25.94 8.67 87.70
N CYS A 8 -25.27 9.63 88.39
CA CYS A 8 -25.59 10.96 88.96
C CYS A 8 -24.28 11.82 89.09
N ILE A 9 -24.27 12.88 89.92
CA ILE A 9 -23.15 13.82 90.23
C ILE A 9 -23.11 14.12 91.75
N ALA A 10 -21.91 14.34 92.34
CA ALA A 10 -21.57 15.45 93.27
C ALA A 10 -20.46 15.12 94.29
N MET A 11 -19.42 15.98 94.40
CA MET A 11 -19.12 16.75 95.64
C MET A 11 -17.96 17.77 95.44
N LEU A 12 -18.24 19.02 95.84
CA LEU A 12 -17.42 20.21 96.22
C LEU A 12 -15.97 20.38 95.70
N PHE A 13 -15.58 21.46 95.00
CA PHE A 13 -15.47 22.91 95.36
C PHE A 13 -14.32 23.31 96.34
N LEU A 14 -13.29 23.97 95.77
CA LEU A 14 -12.67 25.28 96.11
C LEU A 14 -12.26 25.60 97.58
N SER A 15 -11.18 26.36 97.91
CA SER A 15 -10.08 27.03 97.15
C SER A 15 -9.10 27.79 98.09
N PHE A 16 -7.96 28.30 97.57
CA PHE A 16 -7.06 29.38 98.13
C PHE A 16 -6.08 28.99 99.29
N ILE A 17 -4.80 29.47 99.42
CA ILE A 17 -4.00 30.60 98.86
C ILE A 17 -2.45 30.29 98.80
N MET A 18 -1.80 30.63 97.67
CA MET A 18 -0.44 31.19 97.35
C MET A 18 0.91 30.90 98.08
N ILE A 19 2.02 31.00 97.28
CA ILE A 19 3.45 31.39 97.57
C ILE A 19 4.36 30.30 98.25
N ALA A 20 5.62 30.02 97.86
CA ALA A 20 6.52 30.49 96.77
C ALA A 20 7.72 29.52 96.51
N CYS A 21 8.52 29.82 95.47
CA CYS A 21 9.81 29.23 95.01
C CYS A 21 9.77 27.74 94.59
N GLU A 22 9.89 27.39 93.31
CA GLU A 22 10.95 27.69 92.31
C GLU A 22 12.23 26.85 92.52
N ASP A 23 12.30 25.75 91.78
CA ASP A 23 13.52 25.41 91.03
C ASP A 23 13.10 25.03 89.60
N LYS A 24 13.86 25.48 88.61
CA LYS A 24 13.55 25.32 87.18
C LYS A 24 14.47 24.27 86.57
N GLU A 25 13.94 23.08 86.28
CA GLU A 25 14.46 22.30 85.15
C GLU A 25 13.74 22.77 83.88
N LYS A 26 14.51 23.35 82.97
CA LYS A 26 14.04 23.71 81.64
C LYS A 26 13.99 22.46 80.77
N ASP A 27 12.79 22.04 80.38
CA ASP A 27 12.57 21.11 79.28
C ASP A 27 12.85 21.83 77.95
N GLU A 28 14.13 22.13 77.68
CA GLU A 28 14.58 22.64 76.38
C GLU A 28 14.67 21.49 75.39
N ASN A 29 13.59 21.30 74.60
CA ASN A 29 13.65 20.55 73.35
C ASN A 29 14.89 21.04 72.55
N PRO A 30 15.76 20.13 72.07
CA PRO A 30 16.94 20.52 71.31
C PRO A 30 16.59 21.47 70.16
N LEU A 31 17.37 22.55 70.01
CA LEU A 31 17.24 23.44 68.87
C LEU A 31 17.46 22.64 67.58
N PRO A 32 16.57 22.70 66.57
CA PRO A 32 16.72 21.92 65.35
C PRO A 32 18.06 22.15 64.67
N SER A 33 18.77 21.07 64.31
CA SER A 33 20.06 21.14 63.61
C SER A 33 19.92 21.77 62.22
N ALA A 34 21.03 22.20 61.61
CA ALA A 34 20.95 22.97 60.37
C ALA A 34 20.35 22.13 59.21
N GLY A 35 20.68 20.84 59.13
CA GLY A 35 20.09 19.91 58.17
C GLY A 35 18.62 19.62 58.46
N GLN A 36 18.21 19.56 59.73
CA GLN A 36 16.79 19.40 60.11
C GLN A 36 15.93 20.59 59.65
N LYS A 37 16.46 21.82 59.76
CA LYS A 37 15.80 23.04 59.24
C LYS A 37 15.68 23.02 57.72
N GLU A 38 16.74 22.62 57.02
CA GLU A 38 16.72 22.46 55.56
C GLU A 38 15.69 21.40 55.13
N MET A 39 15.59 20.27 55.84
CA MET A 39 14.59 19.23 55.57
C MET A 39 13.15 19.70 55.72
N LEU A 40 12.86 20.67 56.61
CA LEU A 40 11.53 21.29 56.68
C LEU A 40 11.20 22.11 55.42
N GLU A 41 12.18 22.75 54.78
CA GLU A 41 11.98 23.40 53.48
C GLU A 41 11.87 22.38 52.34
N VAL A 42 12.62 21.28 52.38
CA VAL A 42 12.45 20.16 51.45
C VAL A 42 11.05 19.55 51.54
N VAL A 43 10.52 19.33 52.74
CA VAL A 43 9.15 18.82 52.93
C VAL A 43 8.09 19.78 52.37
N LYS A 44 8.24 21.10 52.53
CA LYS A 44 7.37 22.10 51.87
C LYS A 44 7.51 22.12 50.34
N GLY A 45 8.66 21.71 49.81
CA GLY A 45 8.85 21.47 48.39
C GLY A 45 8.07 20.25 47.92
N LEU A 46 8.28 19.11 48.59
CA LEU A 46 7.61 17.83 48.33
C LEU A 46 6.09 17.93 48.42
N GLU A 47 5.54 18.74 49.33
CA GLU A 47 4.09 19.00 49.43
C GLU A 47 3.45 19.60 48.17
N LYS A 48 4.26 20.13 47.23
CA LYS A 48 3.79 20.64 45.92
C LYS A 48 3.77 19.56 44.83
N ILE A 49 4.50 18.46 45.04
CA ILE A 49 4.65 17.37 44.07
C ILE A 49 3.58 16.31 44.39
N SER A 50 2.43 16.39 43.73
CA SER A 50 1.27 15.54 44.02
C SER A 50 1.50 14.04 43.83
N GLU A 51 2.55 13.64 43.11
CA GLU A 51 2.88 12.24 42.81
C GLU A 51 3.84 11.57 43.82
N VAL A 52 4.21 12.23 44.91
CA VAL A 52 5.09 11.67 45.98
C VAL A 52 4.46 11.84 47.37
N SER A 53 3.14 11.89 47.46
CA SER A 53 2.40 12.22 48.67
C SER A 53 2.60 11.19 49.80
N GLY A 54 2.74 9.90 49.47
CA GLY A 54 3.03 8.85 50.44
C GLY A 54 4.41 9.02 51.09
N PHE A 55 5.43 9.24 50.26
CA PHE A 55 6.80 9.53 50.71
C PHE A 55 6.85 10.80 51.55
N THR A 56 6.20 11.88 51.08
CA THR A 56 6.14 13.18 51.78
C THR A 56 5.57 13.03 53.19
N ASN A 57 4.46 12.31 53.33
CA ASN A 57 3.83 12.07 54.63
C ASN A 57 4.69 11.20 55.58
N ALA A 58 5.45 10.24 55.05
CA ALA A 58 6.36 9.43 55.85
C ALA A 58 7.60 10.24 56.29
N LEU A 59 8.22 10.98 55.36
CA LEU A 59 9.37 11.82 55.63
C LEU A 59 9.05 12.97 56.60
N LYS A 60 7.87 13.58 56.49
CA LYS A 60 7.38 14.61 57.41
C LYS A 60 7.23 14.12 58.86
N LYS A 61 6.93 12.83 59.06
CA LYS A 61 6.92 12.19 60.40
C LYS A 61 8.32 11.91 60.92
N LEU A 62 9.27 11.59 60.04
CA LEU A 62 10.66 11.33 60.41
C LEU A 62 11.47 12.62 60.65
N THR A 63 11.14 13.73 59.99
CA THR A 63 11.92 14.99 60.06
C THR A 63 12.19 15.48 61.50
N PRO A 64 11.25 15.41 62.46
CA PRO A 64 11.52 15.72 63.87
C PRO A 64 12.60 14.87 64.55
N GLU A 65 12.89 13.67 64.03
CA GLU A 65 13.87 12.70 64.55
C GLU A 65 15.21 12.71 63.79
N LEU A 66 15.35 13.59 62.79
CA LEU A 66 16.59 13.74 62.02
C LEU A 66 17.53 14.74 62.71
N ASP A 67 18.78 14.31 62.92
CA ASP A 67 19.84 15.15 63.47
C ASP A 67 21.10 15.06 62.60
N PHE A 68 21.39 16.14 61.86
CA PHE A 68 22.57 16.29 60.99
C PHE A 68 22.72 17.76 60.55
N GLU A 69 23.92 18.14 60.09
CA GLU A 69 24.28 19.55 59.82
C GLU A 69 24.35 19.93 58.33
N GLU A 70 24.30 18.96 57.41
CA GLU A 70 24.33 19.22 55.97
C GLU A 70 23.10 20.03 55.48
N THR A 71 23.33 21.26 55.04
CA THR A 71 22.31 22.21 54.54
C THR A 71 22.13 22.19 53.02
N GLN A 72 22.78 21.27 52.33
CA GLN A 72 22.62 21.02 50.89
C GLN A 72 22.41 19.53 50.70
N LEU A 73 21.26 19.16 50.14
CA LEU A 73 20.81 17.77 50.06
C LEU A 73 20.23 17.46 48.68
N THR A 74 20.21 16.19 48.32
CA THR A 74 19.45 15.69 47.18
C THR A 74 18.52 14.60 47.66
N VAL A 75 17.22 14.89 47.70
CA VAL A 75 16.20 13.97 48.22
C VAL A 75 15.55 13.21 47.06
N LEU A 76 15.63 11.89 47.13
CA LEU A 76 15.10 10.94 46.17
C LEU A 76 13.66 10.59 46.57
N ALA A 77 12.68 11.41 46.17
CA ALA A 77 11.28 11.20 46.53
C ALA A 77 10.69 9.97 45.82
N ILE A 78 10.06 9.05 46.57
CA ILE A 78 9.45 7.85 45.99
C ILE A 78 8.10 8.19 45.37
N LYS A 79 7.92 7.86 44.09
CA LYS A 79 6.66 8.03 43.35
C LYS A 79 5.55 7.14 43.92
N ASP A 80 4.38 7.72 44.10
CA ASP A 80 3.17 7.02 44.55
C ASP A 80 2.74 5.98 43.48
N PRO A 81 2.38 4.75 43.89
CA PRO A 81 2.03 3.67 42.96
C PRO A 81 0.66 3.91 42.30
N THR A 82 0.55 3.55 41.02
CA THR A 82 -0.63 3.76 40.18
C THR A 82 -1.82 2.85 40.48
N VAL A 83 -1.62 1.81 41.30
CA VAL A 83 -2.68 0.89 41.76
C VAL A 83 -2.73 0.92 43.28
N LYS A 84 -3.93 1.11 43.84
CA LYS A 84 -4.18 0.88 45.28
C LYS A 84 -4.06 -0.61 45.57
N ALA A 85 -2.87 -1.06 45.96
CA ALA A 85 -2.60 -2.47 46.22
C ALA A 85 -3.40 -2.97 47.43
N THR A 86 -4.29 -3.93 47.18
CA THR A 86 -4.77 -4.86 48.19
C THR A 86 -3.71 -5.93 48.42
N GLU A 87 -3.44 -6.27 49.69
CA GLU A 87 -2.75 -7.49 50.12
C GLU A 87 -1.26 -7.67 49.77
N SER A 88 -0.42 -6.73 50.19
CA SER A 88 0.79 -7.03 51.00
C SER A 88 1.42 -5.73 51.51
N GLY A 89 1.86 -5.72 52.78
CA GLY A 89 2.26 -4.50 53.47
C GLY A 89 3.65 -3.96 53.11
N TYR A 90 3.94 -2.76 53.63
CA TYR A 90 5.21 -2.03 53.53
C TYR A 90 5.58 -1.43 52.17
N TYR A 91 5.28 -0.12 51.99
CA TYR A 91 5.82 0.73 50.92
C TYR A 91 7.30 1.13 51.12
N GLY A 92 8.10 0.30 51.82
CA GLY A 92 9.53 0.54 52.04
C GLY A 92 9.89 1.78 52.87
N TYR A 93 8.93 2.53 53.42
CA TYR A 93 9.18 3.74 54.23
C TYR A 93 9.64 3.44 55.67
N THR A 94 10.66 2.59 55.86
CA THR A 94 11.34 2.50 57.16
C THR A 94 12.19 3.76 57.41
N ALA A 95 12.58 4.02 58.67
CA ALA A 95 13.42 5.17 58.98
C ALA A 95 14.79 5.09 58.27
N GLU A 96 15.34 3.89 58.13
CA GLU A 96 16.61 3.60 57.46
C GLU A 96 16.50 3.87 55.96
N ALA A 97 15.44 3.39 55.32
CA ALA A 97 15.18 3.64 53.90
C ALA A 97 14.93 5.13 53.63
N LEU A 98 14.15 5.82 54.46
CA LEU A 98 13.94 7.26 54.31
C LEU A 98 15.24 8.06 54.50
N LYS A 99 16.11 7.68 55.44
CA LYS A 99 17.45 8.27 55.61
C LYS A 99 18.34 8.01 54.38
N ARG A 100 18.31 6.80 53.81
CA ARG A 100 19.02 6.48 52.57
C ARG A 100 18.61 7.35 51.39
N HIS A 101 17.33 7.75 51.32
CA HIS A 101 16.81 8.61 50.26
C HIS A 101 17.20 10.10 50.40
N ILE A 102 17.92 10.50 51.46
CA ILE A 102 18.43 11.86 51.65
C ILE A 102 19.94 11.84 51.40
N VAL A 103 20.36 12.25 50.21
CA VAL A 103 21.76 12.25 49.77
C VAL A 103 22.45 13.55 50.23
N LYS A 104 23.68 13.44 50.71
CA LYS A 104 24.52 14.59 51.10
C LYS A 104 24.95 15.38 49.85
N GLY A 105 24.80 16.71 49.89
CA GLY A 105 25.16 17.64 48.83
C GLY A 105 24.10 17.78 47.73
N ASN A 106 24.21 18.87 46.97
CA ASN A 106 23.41 19.11 45.77
C ASN A 106 24.02 18.37 44.58
N GLN A 107 23.37 17.29 44.16
CA GLN A 107 23.77 16.45 43.04
C GLN A 107 22.94 16.84 41.82
N ASP A 108 23.58 17.42 40.80
CA ASP A 108 22.93 17.59 39.49
C ASP A 108 23.23 16.37 38.61
N PHE A 109 22.33 15.40 38.66
CA PHE A 109 22.44 14.20 37.84
C PHE A 109 22.35 14.49 36.34
N GLY A 110 21.81 15.64 35.90
CA GLY A 110 21.72 16.00 34.49
C GLY A 110 23.09 16.09 33.78
N GLN A 111 24.16 16.31 34.55
CA GLN A 111 25.53 16.40 34.06
C GLN A 111 26.29 15.06 34.10
N LEU A 112 25.65 13.96 34.52
CA LEU A 112 26.30 12.65 34.62
C LEU A 112 26.63 12.10 33.22
N GLY A 113 27.92 11.80 33.02
CA GLY A 113 28.48 11.19 31.82
C GLY A 113 28.30 9.66 31.78
N SER A 114 29.35 8.95 31.36
CA SER A 114 29.41 7.47 31.34
C SER A 114 29.74 6.84 32.70
N ASP A 115 30.20 7.64 33.66
CA ASP A 115 30.90 7.15 34.84
C ASP A 115 29.95 6.93 36.02
N THR A 116 30.28 5.98 36.89
CA THR A 116 29.56 5.75 38.15
C THR A 116 29.91 6.82 39.17
N LEU A 117 28.94 7.63 39.58
CA LEU A 117 29.09 8.57 40.68
C LEU A 117 28.76 7.86 42.01
N ILE A 118 29.71 7.86 42.93
CA ILE A 118 29.54 7.33 44.29
C ILE A 118 29.04 8.44 45.20
N LEU A 119 27.89 8.21 45.81
CA LEU A 119 27.17 9.13 46.69
C LEU A 119 27.12 8.56 48.12
N LYS A 120 26.78 9.43 49.08
CA LYS A 120 26.46 9.04 50.46
C LYS A 120 25.14 9.65 50.92
N SER A 121 24.32 8.87 51.62
CA SER A 121 23.16 9.38 52.33
C SER A 121 23.52 10.03 53.67
N ILE A 122 22.54 10.61 54.37
CA ILE A 122 22.69 11.03 55.78
C ILE A 122 22.89 9.84 56.75
N SER A 123 22.52 8.62 56.34
CA SER A 123 22.88 7.36 57.04
C SER A 123 24.28 6.84 56.67
N ASP A 124 25.05 7.56 55.85
CA ASP A 124 26.31 7.13 55.23
C ASP A 124 26.20 5.84 54.38
N ASP A 125 24.98 5.46 53.98
CA ASP A 125 24.75 4.42 52.97
C ASP A 125 25.41 4.86 51.65
N VAL A 126 26.21 3.97 51.07
CA VAL A 126 26.76 4.17 49.74
C VAL A 126 25.65 4.01 48.71
N LEU A 127 25.59 4.94 47.76
CA LEU A 127 24.68 4.87 46.62
C LEU A 127 25.47 5.08 45.34
N TYR A 128 25.19 4.28 44.31
CA TYR A 128 25.75 4.42 42.98
C TYR A 128 24.73 5.08 42.07
N ALA A 129 25.02 6.31 41.63
CA ALA A 129 24.35 6.92 40.50
C ALA A 129 25.06 6.49 39.22
N THR A 130 24.35 5.75 38.38
CA THR A 130 24.86 5.24 37.10
C THR A 130 23.97 5.69 35.95
N LYS A 131 24.59 5.96 34.79
CA LYS A 131 23.85 6.20 33.55
C LYS A 131 23.83 4.91 32.74
N VAL A 132 22.67 4.29 32.63
CA VAL A 132 22.47 3.00 31.95
C VAL A 132 21.39 3.20 30.90
N ASN A 133 21.72 2.99 29.62
CA ASN A 133 20.81 3.16 28.48
C ASN A 133 20.19 4.57 28.42
N GLY A 134 21.02 5.61 28.64
CA GLY A 134 20.61 7.01 28.67
C GLY A 134 19.87 7.45 29.94
N GLN A 135 19.22 6.53 30.66
CA GLN A 135 18.51 6.81 31.90
C GLN A 135 19.46 6.75 33.11
N ILE A 136 19.22 7.61 34.10
CA ILE A 136 19.98 7.63 35.34
C ILE A 136 19.28 6.75 36.38
N GLN A 137 20.06 5.91 37.05
CA GLN A 137 19.60 4.97 38.06
C GLN A 137 20.40 5.15 39.35
N ILE A 138 19.73 5.07 40.50
CA ILE A 138 20.36 5.06 41.83
C ILE A 138 20.22 3.64 42.40
N ASN A 139 21.34 2.93 42.60
CA ASN A 139 21.37 1.50 42.94
C ASN A 139 20.41 0.64 42.09
N GLY A 140 20.38 0.90 40.77
CA GLY A 140 19.51 0.20 39.82
C GLY A 140 18.05 0.69 39.76
N ILE A 141 17.64 1.66 40.59
CA ILE A 141 16.30 2.25 40.55
C ILE A 141 16.31 3.50 39.66
N PRO A 142 15.52 3.55 38.56
CA PRO A 142 15.51 4.70 37.66
C PRO A 142 14.90 5.95 38.30
N LEU A 143 15.51 7.10 37.99
CA LEU A 143 14.88 8.42 38.15
C LEU A 143 13.66 8.52 37.22
N ALA A 144 12.56 9.02 37.78
CA ALA A 144 11.31 9.33 37.09
C ALA A 144 11.21 10.82 36.71
N SER A 145 11.99 11.71 37.35
CA SER A 145 12.11 13.13 37.01
C SER A 145 13.39 13.41 36.22
N ASN A 146 13.27 14.16 35.11
CA ASN A 146 14.40 14.48 34.24
C ASN A 146 15.31 15.61 34.77
N ALA A 147 14.82 16.42 35.70
CA ALA A 147 15.51 17.56 36.30
C ALA A 147 15.12 17.67 37.79
N PRO A 148 15.97 18.28 38.64
CA PRO A 148 15.64 18.47 40.04
C PRO A 148 14.65 19.61 40.25
N GLU A 149 13.70 19.43 41.17
CA GLU A 149 12.98 20.56 41.77
C GLU A 149 13.80 21.14 42.92
N LYS A 150 13.90 22.48 42.99
CA LYS A 150 14.63 23.14 44.07
C LYS A 150 13.71 23.41 45.27
N ALA A 151 14.13 22.98 46.46
CA ALA A 151 13.45 23.24 47.72
C ALA A 151 14.47 23.66 48.77
N GLY A 152 14.33 24.88 49.30
CA GLY A 152 15.37 25.49 50.13
C GLY A 152 16.68 25.70 49.35
N ASN A 153 17.78 25.22 49.92
CA ASN A 153 19.08 25.12 49.29
C ASN A 153 19.27 23.80 48.53
N SER A 154 18.37 22.84 48.73
CA SER A 154 18.45 21.44 48.30
C SER A 154 17.69 21.13 47.00
N TYR A 155 17.92 19.93 46.47
CA TYR A 155 17.27 19.38 45.28
C TYR A 155 16.37 18.18 45.61
N ILE A 156 15.32 18.01 44.81
CA ILE A 156 14.39 16.87 44.83
C ILE A 156 14.41 16.22 43.46
N TYR A 157 14.68 14.91 43.41
CA TYR A 157 14.37 14.07 42.25
C TYR A 157 13.32 13.05 42.63
N VAL A 158 12.49 12.62 41.68
CA VAL A 158 11.55 11.52 41.87
C VAL A 158 12.19 10.20 41.41
N VAL A 159 12.12 9.16 42.23
CA VAL A 159 12.51 7.77 41.90
C VAL A 159 11.29 6.87 41.79
N SER A 160 11.36 5.87 40.92
CA SER A 160 10.23 4.96 40.66
C SER A 160 9.83 4.05 41.84
N LYS A 161 10.78 3.73 42.74
CA LYS A 161 10.62 2.81 43.88
C LYS A 161 11.62 3.18 45.00
N THR A 162 11.54 2.49 46.14
CA THR A 162 12.57 2.53 47.19
C THR A 162 13.93 2.07 46.66
N VAL A 163 14.99 2.81 46.99
CA VAL A 163 16.39 2.54 46.63
C VAL A 163 16.95 1.44 47.55
N PRO A 164 17.41 0.31 47.00
CA PRO A 164 17.94 -0.80 47.79
C PRO A 164 19.31 -0.46 48.40
N GLU A 165 19.74 -1.25 49.38
CA GLU A 165 21.13 -1.19 49.85
C GLU A 165 22.07 -1.79 48.80
N VAL A 166 23.35 -1.39 48.81
CA VAL A 166 24.35 -1.86 47.84
C VAL A 166 24.51 -3.38 47.84
N LYS A 167 24.42 -4.02 49.00
CA LYS A 167 24.51 -5.49 49.15
C LYS A 167 23.35 -6.25 48.48
N ASP A 168 22.24 -5.56 48.24
CA ASP A 168 21.02 -6.11 47.64
C ASP A 168 20.92 -5.78 46.13
N ILE A 169 21.92 -5.08 45.56
CA ILE A 169 22.08 -4.92 44.11
C ILE A 169 22.54 -6.26 43.53
N PRO A 170 21.85 -6.83 42.53
CA PRO A 170 22.30 -8.08 41.92
C PRO A 170 23.61 -7.90 41.13
N ASP A 171 24.69 -8.58 41.56
CA ASP A 171 25.92 -8.72 40.77
C ASP A 171 25.60 -9.38 39.43
N THR A 172 25.81 -8.69 38.30
CA THR A 172 25.48 -9.23 36.96
C THR A 172 26.68 -9.96 36.33
N LYS A 173 26.52 -11.26 36.07
CA LYS A 173 27.57 -12.17 35.57
C LYS A 173 27.80 -12.12 34.06
N TYR A 174 26.76 -11.82 33.27
CA TYR A 174 26.79 -11.90 31.80
C TYR A 174 26.45 -10.54 31.17
N LYS A 175 27.04 -10.24 30.00
CA LYS A 175 26.91 -8.93 29.32
C LYS A 175 26.69 -9.08 27.80
N MET A 176 25.44 -9.09 27.36
CA MET A 176 25.08 -9.04 25.93
C MET A 176 25.24 -7.61 25.39
N THR A 177 25.66 -7.49 24.13
CA THR A 177 25.84 -6.21 23.43
C THR A 177 25.14 -6.27 22.06
N PHE A 178 24.32 -5.29 21.73
CA PHE A 178 23.61 -5.25 20.45
C PHE A 178 23.83 -3.90 19.78
N THR A 179 24.24 -3.90 18.52
CA THR A 179 24.34 -2.70 17.69
C THR A 179 23.15 -2.67 16.75
N ILE A 180 22.29 -1.66 16.85
CA ILE A 180 21.07 -1.56 16.07
C ILE A 180 21.23 -0.53 14.95
N HIS A 181 20.94 -0.95 13.72
CA HIS A 181 21.07 -0.14 12.51
C HIS A 181 19.72 0.02 11.81
N GLU A 182 19.31 1.23 11.48
CA GLU A 182 18.16 1.46 10.60
C GLU A 182 18.61 1.36 9.14
N CYS A 183 17.98 0.48 8.36
CA CYS A 183 18.17 0.41 6.92
C CYS A 183 17.85 1.75 6.26
N ASN A 184 18.61 2.13 5.23
CA ASN A 184 18.34 3.34 4.46
C ASN A 184 17.14 3.14 3.51
N GLU A 185 15.93 3.29 4.05
CA GLU A 185 14.64 3.18 3.35
C GLU A 185 14.41 4.26 2.28
N LYS A 186 15.35 5.21 2.11
CA LYS A 186 15.33 6.28 1.10
C LYS A 186 16.57 6.21 0.19
N TRP A 187 17.05 5.00 -0.08
CA TRP A 187 18.26 4.77 -0.88
C TRP A 187 18.15 5.42 -2.27
N SER A 188 19.24 6.04 -2.71
CA SER A 188 19.42 6.50 -4.09
C SER A 188 20.91 6.45 -4.45
N SER A 189 21.25 6.73 -5.72
CA SER A 189 22.65 6.87 -6.15
C SER A 189 23.40 7.99 -5.39
N GLU A 190 22.68 9.02 -4.94
CA GLU A 190 23.22 10.14 -4.14
C GLU A 190 23.19 9.84 -2.64
N ASN A 191 22.18 9.10 -2.16
CA ASN A 191 22.03 8.62 -0.79
C ASN A 191 22.28 7.11 -0.72
N ASN A 192 23.54 6.71 -0.97
CA ASN A 192 23.90 5.32 -1.25
C ASN A 192 24.33 4.47 -0.04
N LYS A 193 24.27 5.03 1.18
CA LYS A 193 24.62 4.31 2.43
C LYS A 193 23.66 3.14 2.68
N GLU A 194 24.17 2.07 3.29
CA GLU A 194 23.39 0.90 3.67
C GLU A 194 22.43 1.18 4.85
N SER A 195 22.95 1.80 5.90
CA SER A 195 22.22 2.04 7.14
C SER A 195 22.75 3.26 7.89
N SER A 196 22.05 3.60 8.99
CA SER A 196 22.50 4.51 10.04
C SER A 196 22.27 3.89 11.41
N VAL A 197 23.09 4.22 12.41
CA VAL A 197 22.89 3.76 13.80
C VAL A 197 21.53 4.21 14.34
N SER A 198 20.86 3.35 15.11
CA SER A 198 19.51 3.61 15.67
C SER A 198 19.57 3.95 17.15
N GLU A 199 19.61 5.23 17.48
CA GLU A 199 19.49 5.70 18.87
C GLU A 199 18.10 5.41 19.46
N ASN A 200 18.03 5.08 20.75
CA ASN A 200 16.77 4.94 21.49
C ASN A 200 15.80 3.91 20.84
N SER A 201 16.36 2.86 20.23
CA SER A 201 15.72 1.59 19.86
C SER A 201 15.49 0.75 21.12
N THR A 202 14.35 0.08 21.25
CA THR A 202 14.04 -0.77 22.41
C THR A 202 14.36 -2.24 22.13
N ILE A 203 15.12 -2.87 23.03
CA ILE A 203 15.42 -4.30 23.01
C ILE A 203 14.75 -4.92 24.24
N THR A 204 13.80 -5.82 24.04
CA THR A 204 13.06 -6.50 25.11
C THR A 204 13.53 -7.94 25.24
N PHE A 205 13.81 -8.38 26.46
CA PHE A 205 14.28 -9.74 26.77
C PHE A 205 13.18 -10.63 27.34
N TYR A 206 13.28 -11.92 27.05
CA TYR A 206 12.29 -12.93 27.33
C TYR A 206 12.93 -14.23 27.82
N LYS A 207 12.23 -14.92 28.72
CA LYS A 207 12.44 -16.35 29.01
C LYS A 207 11.42 -17.18 28.26
N LYS A 208 11.85 -18.35 27.77
CA LYS A 208 10.98 -19.32 27.11
C LYS A 208 10.61 -20.46 28.07
N ASN A 209 9.32 -20.54 28.41
CA ASN A 209 8.75 -21.59 29.23
C ASN A 209 7.80 -22.43 28.37
N GLY A 210 8.31 -23.55 27.83
CA GLY A 210 7.59 -24.30 26.79
C GLY A 210 7.45 -23.47 25.52
N GLU A 211 6.21 -23.21 25.09
CA GLU A 211 5.90 -22.35 23.93
C GLU A 211 5.73 -20.86 24.31
N ILE A 212 5.68 -20.53 25.60
CA ILE A 212 5.40 -19.17 26.07
C ILE A 212 6.69 -18.38 26.25
N TYR A 213 6.77 -17.20 25.63
CA TYR A 213 7.83 -16.21 25.82
C TYR A 213 7.37 -15.16 26.83
N ALA A 214 7.87 -15.24 28.07
CA ALA A 214 7.57 -14.29 29.13
C ALA A 214 8.60 -13.16 29.15
N ALA A 215 8.16 -11.92 28.98
CA ALA A 215 9.03 -10.74 29.05
C ALA A 215 9.61 -10.60 30.47
N ILE A 216 10.90 -10.26 30.56
CA ILE A 216 11.60 -10.10 31.84
C ILE A 216 12.15 -8.69 32.04
N ASP A 217 12.63 -8.03 30.98
CA ASP A 217 13.20 -6.68 31.03
C ASP A 217 13.26 -6.05 29.63
N SER A 218 13.56 -4.75 29.54
CA SER A 218 13.84 -4.06 28.28
C SER A 218 14.86 -2.93 28.44
N ILE A 219 15.82 -2.85 27.51
CA ILE A 219 16.80 -1.77 27.43
C ILE A 219 16.53 -0.86 26.22
N ARG A 220 17.26 0.26 26.15
CA ARG A 220 17.33 1.09 24.96
C ARG A 220 18.77 1.33 24.50
N THR A 221 18.94 1.59 23.21
CA THR A 221 20.24 1.92 22.62
C THR A 221 20.67 3.37 22.90
N ASP A 222 21.98 3.59 22.96
CA ASP A 222 22.61 4.90 23.07
C ASP A 222 22.71 5.67 21.73
N ASP A 223 23.38 6.82 21.73
CA ASP A 223 23.61 7.70 20.57
C ASP A 223 24.43 7.05 19.43
N LYS A 224 25.05 5.90 19.69
CA LYS A 224 25.79 5.07 18.72
C LYS A 224 25.00 3.85 18.28
N GLY A 225 23.74 3.72 18.71
CA GLY A 225 22.89 2.58 18.44
C GLY A 225 23.24 1.33 19.26
N ILE A 226 24.03 1.46 20.33
CA ILE A 226 24.50 0.32 21.13
C ILE A 226 23.60 0.13 22.35
N GLY A 227 23.06 -1.07 22.52
CA GLY A 227 22.34 -1.51 23.71
C GLY A 227 23.16 -2.54 24.47
N ILE A 228 23.37 -2.33 25.77
CA ILE A 228 24.09 -3.28 26.64
C ILE A 228 23.15 -3.83 27.71
N TYR A 229 22.95 -5.15 27.72
CA TYR A 229 22.18 -5.83 28.75
C TYR A 229 23.08 -6.66 29.66
N ARG A 230 22.89 -6.53 30.97
CA ARG A 230 23.64 -7.26 31.99
C ARG A 230 22.70 -8.11 32.84
N HIS A 231 22.98 -9.41 32.97
CA HIS A 231 22.06 -10.36 33.60
C HIS A 231 22.77 -11.54 34.27
N ASN A 232 21.98 -12.38 34.95
CA ASN A 232 22.44 -13.58 35.67
C ASN A 232 21.87 -14.91 35.14
N TYR A 233 20.97 -14.85 34.17
CA TYR A 233 20.45 -16.05 33.50
C TYR A 233 21.57 -16.76 32.77
N ALA A 234 21.73 -18.06 33.04
CA ALA A 234 22.84 -18.88 32.54
C ALA A 234 22.47 -19.59 31.24
N GLU A 235 21.19 -19.69 30.94
CA GLU A 235 20.59 -20.39 29.81
C GLU A 235 20.54 -19.57 28.50
N GLY A 236 21.21 -18.43 28.44
CA GLY A 236 20.98 -17.43 27.39
C GLY A 236 19.61 -16.77 27.53
N LEU A 237 19.21 -15.94 26.57
CA LEU A 237 17.91 -15.26 26.59
C LEU A 237 17.32 -15.15 25.20
N TYR A 238 16.00 -15.02 25.14
CA TYR A 238 15.33 -14.60 23.92
C TYR A 238 15.18 -13.08 23.91
N TYR A 239 15.23 -12.45 22.75
CA TYR A 239 15.09 -11.01 22.60
C TYR A 239 14.21 -10.62 21.40
N THR A 240 13.70 -9.38 21.42
CA THR A 240 13.09 -8.72 20.26
C THR A 240 13.56 -7.26 20.21
N VAL A 241 13.74 -6.72 19.00
CA VAL A 241 14.14 -5.31 18.80
C VAL A 241 13.02 -4.54 18.10
N ARG A 242 12.74 -3.31 18.55
CA ARG A 242 11.78 -2.38 17.92
C ARG A 242 12.20 -0.92 18.04
N LYS A 243 11.92 -0.16 16.97
CA LYS A 243 11.92 1.30 16.94
C LYS A 243 10.65 1.76 16.27
N ASP A 244 9.69 2.30 17.02
CA ASP A 244 8.38 2.68 16.48
C ASP A 244 7.70 1.52 15.73
N LEU A 245 7.57 1.60 14.40
CA LEU A 245 7.06 0.52 13.52
C LEU A 245 8.16 -0.34 12.88
N LYS A 246 9.44 -0.07 13.18
CA LYS A 246 10.59 -0.80 12.65
C LYS A 246 10.95 -2.02 13.48
N GLY A 247 11.43 -3.06 12.81
CA GLY A 247 12.00 -4.26 13.44
C GLY A 247 12.87 -5.05 12.46
N PRO A 248 13.51 -6.13 12.92
CA PRO A 248 14.47 -6.92 12.12
C PRO A 248 13.81 -7.95 11.19
N ILE A 249 12.48 -8.03 11.17
CA ILE A 249 11.73 -8.96 10.33
C ILE A 249 10.89 -8.15 9.34
N PHE A 250 11.03 -8.45 8.06
CA PHE A 250 10.23 -7.88 6.98
C PHE A 250 9.52 -9.01 6.24
N ASN A 251 8.19 -8.98 6.20
CA ASN A 251 7.35 -10.04 5.58
C ASN A 251 7.73 -11.49 5.98
N GLY A 252 8.20 -11.70 7.22
CA GLY A 252 8.62 -13.00 7.75
C GLY A 252 10.11 -13.33 7.57
N TYR A 253 10.85 -12.57 6.76
CA TYR A 253 12.28 -12.76 6.52
C TYR A 253 13.14 -11.94 7.48
N LEU A 254 14.30 -12.48 7.88
CA LEU A 254 15.30 -11.77 8.68
C LEU A 254 16.09 -10.79 7.82
N VAL A 255 16.11 -9.52 8.20
CA VAL A 255 16.83 -8.45 7.48
C VAL A 255 18.30 -8.39 7.91
N ARG A 256 19.20 -8.23 6.94
CA ARG A 256 20.67 -8.14 7.10
C ARG A 256 21.28 -6.87 6.49
N GLY A 257 20.46 -5.88 6.14
CA GLY A 257 20.89 -4.61 5.53
C GLY A 257 20.20 -4.33 4.19
N ILE A 258 20.87 -3.60 3.30
CA ILE A 258 20.42 -3.35 1.92
C ILE A 258 21.59 -3.48 0.94
N PHE A 259 21.32 -3.88 -0.29
CA PHE A 259 22.33 -3.88 -1.35
C PHE A 259 22.72 -2.46 -1.73
N THR A 260 24.02 -2.16 -1.76
CA THR A 260 24.54 -0.85 -2.17
C THR A 260 25.21 -0.85 -3.55
N SER A 261 25.42 -2.03 -4.14
CA SER A 261 25.99 -2.18 -5.48
C SER A 261 25.58 -3.50 -6.14
N GLN A 262 25.66 -3.56 -7.48
CA GLN A 262 25.35 -4.78 -8.24
C GLN A 262 26.28 -5.94 -7.86
N SER A 263 27.57 -5.67 -7.62
CA SER A 263 28.53 -6.71 -7.22
C SER A 263 28.19 -7.39 -5.90
N GLN A 264 27.46 -6.74 -4.98
CA GLN A 264 26.95 -7.42 -3.77
C GLN A 264 25.84 -8.41 -4.14
N ILE A 265 24.91 -7.99 -5.01
CA ILE A 265 23.77 -8.79 -5.48
C ILE A 265 24.26 -10.05 -6.22
N ASP A 266 25.19 -9.88 -7.16
CA ASP A 266 25.73 -10.97 -7.97
C ASP A 266 26.47 -12.05 -7.14
N SER A 267 26.85 -11.70 -5.91
CA SER A 267 27.56 -12.58 -4.95
C SER A 267 26.67 -13.16 -3.85
N TYR A 268 25.37 -12.85 -3.85
CA TYR A 268 24.44 -13.19 -2.78
C TYR A 268 23.51 -14.36 -3.15
N ALA A 269 22.79 -14.89 -2.15
CA ALA A 269 21.74 -15.88 -2.36
C ALA A 269 20.64 -15.35 -3.31
N GLN A 270 20.13 -16.21 -4.19
CA GLN A 270 19.15 -15.83 -5.21
C GLN A 270 17.75 -15.67 -4.60
N TYR A 271 17.08 -14.56 -4.86
CA TYR A 271 15.74 -14.33 -4.35
C TYR A 271 14.68 -15.06 -5.19
N ARG A 272 13.83 -15.84 -4.51
CA ARG A 272 12.67 -16.57 -5.03
C ARG A 272 11.54 -16.57 -3.98
N THR A 273 11.30 -15.40 -3.38
CA THR A 273 10.25 -15.17 -2.38
C THR A 273 8.84 -15.16 -3.00
N ASN A 274 8.73 -14.98 -4.32
CA ASN A 274 7.50 -14.70 -5.08
C ASN A 274 6.84 -13.37 -4.68
N THR A 275 7.66 -12.39 -4.28
CA THR A 275 7.22 -11.04 -3.90
C THR A 275 8.09 -9.98 -4.57
N SER A 276 7.75 -8.70 -4.37
CA SER A 276 8.57 -7.56 -4.82
C SER A 276 10.04 -7.59 -4.33
N LEU A 277 10.38 -8.39 -3.32
CA LEU A 277 11.77 -8.61 -2.87
C LEU A 277 12.64 -9.28 -3.94
N ASP A 278 12.04 -10.02 -4.88
CA ASP A 278 12.76 -10.68 -5.98
C ASP A 278 13.28 -9.68 -7.03
N LEU A 279 12.85 -8.42 -6.98
CA LEU A 279 13.41 -7.29 -7.73
C LEU A 279 14.70 -6.79 -7.05
N VAL A 280 15.75 -7.61 -7.04
CA VAL A 280 17.01 -7.28 -6.38
C VAL A 280 17.80 -6.26 -7.20
N LYS A 281 17.90 -5.03 -6.67
CA LYS A 281 18.69 -3.91 -7.19
C LYS A 281 19.36 -3.17 -6.01
N PRO A 282 20.33 -2.27 -6.25
CA PRO A 282 20.79 -1.38 -5.20
C PRO A 282 19.61 -0.62 -4.54
N GLY A 283 19.54 -0.65 -3.22
CA GLY A 283 18.40 -0.24 -2.40
C GLY A 283 17.50 -1.37 -1.90
N THR A 284 17.52 -2.57 -2.51
CA THR A 284 16.71 -3.72 -2.05
C THR A 284 17.26 -4.30 -0.73
N LEU A 285 16.38 -4.78 0.15
CA LEU A 285 16.74 -5.41 1.44
C LEU A 285 17.57 -6.69 1.24
N LYS A 286 18.67 -6.81 1.98
CA LYS A 286 19.40 -8.07 2.19
C LYS A 286 18.64 -8.93 3.18
N LEU A 287 18.34 -10.17 2.82
CA LEU A 287 17.59 -11.13 3.63
C LEU A 287 18.47 -12.33 3.96
N SER A 288 18.34 -12.88 5.17
CA SER A 288 19.12 -14.04 5.56
C SER A 288 18.66 -15.29 4.82
N ASP A 289 19.59 -15.95 4.14
CA ASP A 289 19.50 -17.37 3.81
C ASP A 289 19.61 -18.14 5.14
N ILE A 290 18.58 -18.88 5.51
CA ILE A 290 18.49 -19.59 6.79
C ILE A 290 18.75 -21.08 6.60
N ASN A 291 18.31 -21.67 5.49
CA ASN A 291 18.53 -23.10 5.21
C ASN A 291 19.93 -23.36 4.60
N GLY A 292 20.60 -22.33 4.05
CA GLY A 292 21.93 -22.38 3.46
C GLY A 292 21.98 -22.94 2.04
N ASP A 293 20.84 -22.98 1.31
CA ASP A 293 20.76 -23.55 -0.04
C ASP A 293 21.14 -22.56 -1.17
N GLY A 294 21.38 -21.29 -0.83
CA GLY A 294 21.69 -20.22 -1.76
C GLY A 294 20.47 -19.57 -2.42
N ILE A 295 19.25 -19.81 -1.92
CA ILE A 295 17.98 -19.38 -2.52
C ILE A 295 17.04 -18.82 -1.43
N ILE A 296 16.94 -17.49 -1.30
CA ILE A 296 15.99 -16.85 -0.39
C ILE A 296 14.55 -17.15 -0.83
N ASN A 297 13.83 -18.00 -0.10
CA ASN A 297 12.49 -18.45 -0.43
C ASN A 297 11.62 -18.66 0.83
N LYS A 298 10.41 -19.21 0.68
CA LYS A 298 9.47 -19.43 1.81
C LYS A 298 10.07 -20.26 2.97
N GLU A 299 11.10 -21.06 2.71
CA GLU A 299 11.78 -21.91 3.70
C GLU A 299 12.70 -21.09 4.65
N ASP A 300 13.06 -19.87 4.26
CA ASP A 300 13.82 -18.90 5.08
C ASP A 300 12.93 -17.97 5.91
N MET A 301 11.62 -18.22 5.94
CA MET A 301 10.69 -17.45 6.77
C MET A 301 10.78 -17.89 8.23
N LEU A 302 10.97 -16.92 9.13
CA LEU A 302 11.00 -17.15 10.56
C LEU A 302 9.62 -17.52 11.12
N SER A 303 9.55 -18.66 11.79
CA SER A 303 8.35 -19.09 12.55
C SER A 303 8.14 -18.34 13.86
N THR A 304 9.10 -17.51 14.28
CA THR A 304 9.09 -16.76 15.54
C THR A 304 9.75 -15.39 15.38
N LYS A 305 9.25 -14.40 16.10
CA LYS A 305 9.86 -13.05 16.21
C LYS A 305 10.89 -12.93 17.35
N TYR A 306 11.05 -13.99 18.13
CA TYR A 306 11.93 -14.04 19.29
C TYR A 306 13.26 -14.69 18.90
N PHE A 307 14.30 -13.89 18.84
CA PHE A 307 15.67 -14.33 18.55
C PHE A 307 16.30 -14.86 19.82
N PHE A 308 17.21 -15.84 19.74
CA PHE A 308 17.99 -16.30 20.89
C PHE A 308 19.35 -15.60 20.89
N ALA A 309 19.83 -15.22 22.06
CA ALA A 309 21.18 -14.73 22.29
C ALA A 309 21.89 -15.56 23.36
N GLU A 310 23.14 -15.92 23.11
CA GLU A 310 24.04 -16.54 24.07
C GLU A 310 24.59 -15.54 25.08
N ASN A 311 25.06 -16.05 26.21
CA ASN A 311 25.68 -15.23 27.25
C ASN A 311 26.95 -14.56 26.70
N ASN A 312 27.01 -13.23 26.80
CA ASN A 312 28.08 -12.38 26.28
C ASN A 312 28.14 -12.23 24.75
N GLU A 313 27.05 -12.55 24.05
CA GLU A 313 26.95 -12.32 22.61
C GLU A 313 27.10 -10.83 22.23
N THR A 314 27.64 -10.60 21.03
CA THR A 314 27.67 -9.31 20.35
C THR A 314 27.08 -9.48 18.95
N ASP A 315 25.99 -8.78 18.65
CA ASP A 315 25.22 -8.94 17.39
C ASP A 315 24.91 -7.58 16.73
N ASP A 316 24.87 -7.58 15.39
CA ASP A 316 24.60 -6.42 14.53
C ASP A 316 23.22 -6.61 13.86
N ILE A 317 22.24 -5.84 14.32
CA ILE A 317 20.83 -6.04 13.99
C ILE A 317 20.34 -4.89 13.10
N PHE A 318 19.90 -5.24 11.91
CA PHE A 318 19.31 -4.30 10.96
C PHE A 318 17.80 -4.26 11.15
N ILE A 319 17.23 -3.07 11.28
CA ILE A 319 15.79 -2.84 11.38
C ILE A 319 15.28 -1.98 10.23
N VAL A 320 14.07 -2.29 9.77
CA VAL A 320 13.36 -1.58 8.69
C VAL A 320 11.92 -1.36 9.12
N SER A 321 11.25 -0.30 8.66
CA SER A 321 9.82 -0.14 8.87
C SER A 321 9.08 -1.36 8.34
N ASN A 322 8.34 -2.06 9.20
CA ASN A 322 7.35 -3.05 8.77
C ASN A 322 6.07 -2.32 8.32
N ASN A 323 6.25 -1.34 7.42
CA ASN A 323 5.18 -0.90 6.56
C ASN A 323 4.79 -2.12 5.74
N LEU A 324 3.51 -2.47 5.79
CA LEU A 324 2.95 -3.46 4.90
C LEU A 324 3.08 -2.89 3.48
N ILE A 325 4.17 -3.22 2.78
CA ILE A 325 4.26 -2.95 1.34
C ILE A 325 3.37 -4.01 0.68
N LEU A 326 2.06 -3.73 0.71
CA LEU A 326 1.18 -4.01 -0.41
C LEU A 326 1.29 -2.80 -1.34
N PRO A 327 2.17 -2.82 -2.37
CA PRO A 327 1.98 -1.94 -3.50
C PRO A 327 0.98 -2.61 -4.43
N GLU A 328 0.15 -1.82 -5.10
CA GLU A 328 -0.66 -2.26 -6.25
C GLU A 328 0.24 -2.49 -7.50
N GLY A 329 1.46 -3.01 -7.31
CA GLY A 329 2.61 -2.79 -8.21
C GLY A 329 3.58 -3.96 -8.40
N PHE A 330 3.35 -5.14 -7.80
CA PHE A 330 4.04 -6.37 -8.22
C PHE A 330 3.02 -7.46 -8.53
N ILE A 331 2.98 -7.85 -9.79
CA ILE A 331 2.08 -8.82 -10.38
C ILE A 331 2.81 -10.16 -10.50
N THR A 332 2.38 -11.17 -9.76
CA THR A 332 2.96 -12.52 -9.80
C THR A 332 2.45 -13.33 -11.00
N ILE A 333 3.07 -14.47 -11.26
CA ILE A 333 2.64 -15.41 -12.31
C ILE A 333 1.22 -15.95 -12.06
N GLU A 334 0.83 -16.15 -10.80
CA GLU A 334 -0.53 -16.57 -10.38
C GLU A 334 -1.57 -15.46 -10.55
N ASN A 335 -1.16 -14.19 -10.57
CA ASN A 335 -2.08 -13.09 -10.83
C ASN A 335 -2.45 -12.98 -12.32
N LEU A 336 -1.58 -13.41 -13.25
CA LEU A 336 -1.78 -13.21 -14.69
C LEU A 336 -3.10 -13.81 -15.22
N PRO A 337 -3.53 -15.05 -14.87
CA PRO A 337 -4.81 -15.59 -15.30
C PRO A 337 -6.01 -14.77 -14.81
N LEU A 338 -5.99 -14.34 -13.54
CA LEU A 338 -7.07 -13.56 -12.91
C LEU A 338 -7.16 -12.14 -13.48
N ILE A 339 -6.00 -11.53 -13.76
CA ILE A 339 -5.91 -10.24 -14.44
C ILE A 339 -6.45 -10.34 -15.86
N LYS A 340 -6.07 -11.38 -16.61
CA LYS A 340 -6.59 -11.63 -17.95
C LYS A 340 -8.10 -11.81 -17.93
N GLU A 341 -8.64 -12.59 -16.99
CA GLU A 341 -10.08 -12.79 -16.81
C GLU A 341 -10.80 -11.47 -16.54
N SER A 342 -10.33 -10.64 -15.60
CA SER A 342 -10.93 -9.33 -15.30
C SER A 342 -10.84 -8.32 -16.47
N LEU A 343 -9.76 -8.36 -17.25
CA LEU A 343 -9.63 -7.58 -18.48
C LEU A 343 -10.61 -8.08 -19.56
N ASP A 344 -10.70 -9.40 -19.77
CA ASP A 344 -11.65 -10.02 -20.69
C ASP A 344 -13.11 -9.74 -20.31
N GLU A 345 -13.47 -9.73 -19.03
CA GLU A 345 -14.79 -9.32 -18.53
C GLU A 345 -15.08 -7.84 -18.87
N THR A 346 -14.12 -6.95 -18.62
CA THR A 346 -14.25 -5.52 -18.90
C THR A 346 -14.39 -5.28 -20.40
N PHE A 347 -13.62 -5.98 -21.23
CA PHE A 347 -13.73 -5.96 -22.69
C PHE A 347 -15.05 -6.52 -23.20
N THR A 348 -15.51 -7.65 -22.64
CA THR A 348 -16.79 -8.28 -23.00
C THR A 348 -17.97 -7.36 -22.65
N SER A 349 -17.89 -6.64 -21.53
CA SER A 349 -18.85 -5.59 -21.17
C SER A 349 -18.86 -4.46 -22.20
N PHE A 350 -17.69 -3.98 -22.64
CA PHE A 350 -17.58 -2.99 -23.72
C PHE A 350 -18.21 -3.48 -25.04
N VAL A 351 -17.91 -4.72 -25.46
CA VAL A 351 -18.48 -5.33 -26.67
C VAL A 351 -20.01 -5.41 -26.57
N SER A 352 -20.55 -5.80 -25.41
CA SER A 352 -22.00 -5.83 -25.16
C SER A 352 -22.64 -4.44 -25.31
N PHE A 353 -22.00 -3.39 -24.76
CA PHE A 353 -22.50 -2.02 -24.93
C PHE A 353 -22.37 -1.49 -26.36
N ASN A 354 -21.33 -1.88 -27.12
CA ASN A 354 -21.25 -1.60 -28.55
C ASN A 354 -22.43 -2.22 -29.31
N TYR A 355 -22.65 -3.53 -29.17
CA TYR A 355 -23.70 -4.25 -29.90
C TYR A 355 -25.10 -3.71 -29.55
N THR A 356 -25.32 -3.39 -28.27
CA THR A 356 -26.56 -2.74 -27.80
C THR A 356 -26.74 -1.34 -28.40
N THR A 357 -25.68 -0.54 -28.45
CA THR A 357 -25.69 0.82 -29.02
C THR A 357 -25.95 0.78 -30.51
N ASN A 358 -25.27 -0.10 -31.25
CA ASN A 358 -25.51 -0.33 -32.68
C ASN A 358 -26.97 -0.70 -32.95
N LYS A 359 -27.53 -1.71 -32.26
CA LYS A 359 -28.93 -2.17 -32.44
C LYS A 359 -29.93 -1.02 -32.25
N ARG A 360 -29.70 -0.17 -31.24
CA ARG A 360 -30.55 0.99 -30.94
C ARG A 360 -30.47 2.08 -32.01
N LEU A 361 -29.27 2.34 -32.52
CA LEU A 361 -29.04 3.38 -33.53
C LEU A 361 -29.54 2.98 -34.92
N SER A 362 -29.42 1.70 -35.30
CA SER A 362 -29.82 1.19 -36.62
C SER A 362 -31.31 0.83 -36.74
N ALA A 363 -31.99 0.53 -35.62
CA ALA A 363 -33.43 0.26 -35.56
C ALA A 363 -34.14 1.15 -34.51
N PRO A 364 -34.22 2.48 -34.72
CA PRO A 364 -34.65 3.42 -33.68
C PRO A 364 -36.11 3.23 -33.21
N GLU A 365 -37.05 2.89 -34.10
CA GLU A 365 -38.46 2.66 -33.73
C GLU A 365 -38.61 1.47 -32.77
N GLU A 366 -37.99 0.33 -33.09
CA GLU A 366 -38.00 -0.88 -32.25
C GLU A 366 -37.40 -0.64 -30.86
N ASN A 367 -36.55 0.39 -30.72
CA ASN A 367 -35.81 0.72 -29.52
C ASN A 367 -36.32 2.01 -28.82
N ASN A 368 -37.41 2.62 -29.31
CA ASN A 368 -37.96 3.90 -28.83
C ASN A 368 -36.90 5.03 -28.76
N LEU A 369 -35.92 5.01 -29.68
CA LEU A 369 -34.92 6.05 -29.83
C LEU A 369 -35.46 7.16 -30.75
N ARG A 370 -35.22 8.43 -30.41
CA ARG A 370 -35.71 9.58 -31.18
C ARG A 370 -34.54 10.44 -31.60
N TYR A 371 -34.31 10.53 -32.91
CA TYR A 371 -33.37 11.51 -33.43
C TYR A 371 -33.98 12.93 -33.41
N PRO A 372 -33.16 13.99 -33.34
CA PRO A 372 -31.69 13.95 -33.29
C PRO A 372 -31.09 13.90 -31.88
N ASP A 373 -31.92 13.84 -30.81
CA ASP A 373 -31.46 13.79 -29.41
C ASP A 373 -30.95 12.40 -29.02
N LEU A 374 -29.63 12.26 -28.94
CA LEU A 374 -28.94 11.05 -28.51
C LEU A 374 -28.36 11.14 -27.09
N TYR A 375 -28.58 12.23 -26.34
CA TYR A 375 -28.02 12.38 -24.98
C TYR A 375 -28.51 11.30 -24.03
N ASN A 376 -29.73 10.81 -24.23
CA ASN A 376 -30.34 9.77 -23.40
C ASN A 376 -29.92 8.33 -23.80
N LEU A 377 -28.98 8.17 -24.75
CA LEU A 377 -28.49 6.86 -25.19
C LEU A 377 -27.49 6.25 -24.19
N ARG A 378 -27.98 5.88 -23.00
CA ARG A 378 -27.19 5.35 -21.87
C ARG A 378 -26.20 4.22 -22.21
N SER A 379 -26.47 3.41 -23.24
CA SER A 379 -25.54 2.36 -23.70
C SER A 379 -24.28 2.93 -24.36
N SER A 380 -24.38 4.10 -25.00
CA SER A 380 -23.27 4.89 -25.55
C SER A 380 -22.36 5.37 -24.41
N GLU A 381 -22.94 5.99 -23.37
CA GLU A 381 -22.21 6.45 -22.18
C GLU A 381 -21.43 5.29 -21.51
N PHE A 382 -22.08 4.14 -21.33
CA PHE A 382 -21.43 2.96 -20.80
C PHE A 382 -20.35 2.39 -21.71
N MET A 383 -20.55 2.41 -23.04
CA MET A 383 -19.50 2.03 -24.00
C MET A 383 -18.26 2.93 -23.84
N TYR A 384 -18.44 4.24 -23.66
CA TYR A 384 -17.34 5.19 -23.45
C TYR A 384 -16.59 4.92 -22.12
N ASP A 385 -17.31 4.77 -20.99
CA ASP A 385 -16.72 4.41 -19.69
C ASP A 385 -15.96 3.08 -19.76
N ARG A 386 -16.61 2.02 -20.27
CA ARG A 386 -16.01 0.68 -20.31
C ARG A 386 -14.78 0.63 -21.22
N GLY A 387 -14.78 1.39 -22.30
CA GLY A 387 -13.63 1.52 -23.19
C GLY A 387 -12.42 2.12 -22.49
N TYR A 388 -12.56 3.34 -21.94
CA TYR A 388 -11.45 3.98 -21.22
C TYR A 388 -11.06 3.25 -19.92
N ARG A 389 -12.00 2.55 -19.28
CA ARG A 389 -11.72 1.67 -18.14
C ARG A 389 -10.86 0.46 -18.54
N TYR A 390 -11.19 -0.20 -19.66
CA TYR A 390 -10.36 -1.28 -20.20
C TYR A 390 -8.95 -0.77 -20.53
N ILE A 391 -8.86 0.32 -21.29
CA ILE A 391 -7.60 0.98 -21.69
C ILE A 391 -6.72 1.27 -20.47
N ASN A 392 -7.24 1.94 -19.44
CA ASN A 392 -6.47 2.26 -18.24
C ASN A 392 -6.07 1.01 -17.43
N ASN A 393 -6.97 0.04 -17.25
CA ASN A 393 -6.67 -1.17 -16.49
C ASN A 393 -5.60 -2.03 -17.19
N PHE A 394 -5.71 -2.20 -18.50
CA PHE A 394 -4.71 -2.89 -19.30
C PHE A 394 -3.35 -2.19 -19.23
N LEU A 395 -3.32 -0.87 -19.43
CA LEU A 395 -2.07 -0.10 -19.40
C LEU A 395 -1.42 -0.08 -18.01
N LYS A 396 -2.17 -0.17 -16.91
CA LYS A 396 -1.59 -0.33 -15.56
C LYS A 396 -0.77 -1.60 -15.46
N VAL A 397 -1.36 -2.72 -15.86
CA VAL A 397 -0.71 -4.04 -15.88
C VAL A 397 0.47 -4.05 -16.85
N ALA A 398 0.27 -3.58 -18.08
CA ALA A 398 1.29 -3.56 -19.11
C ALA A 398 2.50 -2.69 -18.69
N THR A 399 2.27 -1.50 -18.13
CA THR A 399 3.35 -0.60 -17.69
C THR A 399 4.19 -1.26 -16.61
N ILE A 400 3.57 -1.87 -15.59
CA ILE A 400 4.27 -2.58 -14.50
C ILE A 400 5.13 -3.72 -15.05
N ILE A 401 4.57 -4.59 -15.90
CA ILE A 401 5.28 -5.78 -16.40
C ILE A 401 6.33 -5.41 -17.47
N GLU A 402 6.12 -4.34 -18.24
CA GLU A 402 7.07 -3.86 -19.23
C GLU A 402 8.30 -3.15 -18.59
N GLU A 403 8.28 -2.81 -17.28
CA GLU A 403 9.38 -2.11 -16.58
C GLU A 403 10.76 -2.78 -16.76
N PRO A 404 11.86 -2.00 -16.90
CA PRO A 404 13.22 -2.52 -16.89
C PRO A 404 13.54 -3.28 -15.59
N GLY A 405 13.99 -4.53 -15.70
CA GLY A 405 14.31 -5.39 -14.56
C GLY A 405 13.15 -6.20 -13.98
N TYR A 406 11.92 -6.04 -14.49
CA TYR A 406 10.78 -6.89 -14.08
C TYR A 406 11.01 -8.37 -14.46
N PRO A 407 10.57 -9.39 -13.69
CA PRO A 407 11.12 -10.74 -13.81
C PRO A 407 10.79 -11.42 -15.14
N GLU A 408 11.81 -11.90 -15.83
CA GLU A 408 11.69 -12.39 -17.21
C GLU A 408 10.73 -13.58 -17.36
N HIS A 409 10.59 -14.43 -16.33
CA HIS A 409 9.62 -15.52 -16.34
C HIS A 409 8.17 -15.01 -16.32
N ILE A 410 7.88 -13.91 -15.61
CA ILE A 410 6.57 -13.26 -15.61
C ILE A 410 6.35 -12.51 -16.94
N LYS A 411 7.36 -11.79 -17.45
CA LYS A 411 7.30 -11.17 -18.78
C LYS A 411 6.98 -12.20 -19.87
N LYS A 412 7.62 -13.36 -19.83
CA LYS A 412 7.40 -14.46 -20.78
C LYS A 412 5.95 -14.99 -20.73
N GLU A 413 5.37 -15.16 -19.55
CA GLU A 413 3.97 -15.60 -19.43
C GLU A 413 2.98 -14.49 -19.81
N TRP A 414 3.24 -13.24 -19.43
CA TRP A 414 2.49 -12.07 -19.88
C TRP A 414 2.48 -11.96 -21.41
N ASN A 415 3.64 -12.12 -22.05
CA ASN A 415 3.77 -12.04 -23.50
C ASN A 415 2.92 -13.08 -24.26
N LYS A 416 2.54 -14.21 -23.64
CA LYS A 416 1.60 -15.19 -24.24
C LYS A 416 0.16 -14.66 -24.37
N MET A 417 -0.21 -13.65 -23.59
CA MET A 417 -1.56 -13.06 -23.58
C MET A 417 -1.59 -11.58 -24.01
N ALA A 418 -0.48 -10.86 -23.81
CA ALA A 418 -0.36 -9.42 -24.06
C ALA A 418 -0.73 -9.04 -25.50
N ALA A 419 -0.38 -9.86 -26.49
CA ALA A 419 -0.70 -9.63 -27.90
C ALA A 419 -2.22 -9.51 -28.13
N ARG A 420 -2.99 -10.38 -27.47
CA ARG A 420 -4.46 -10.40 -27.53
C ARG A 420 -5.10 -9.25 -26.77
N LEU A 421 -4.52 -8.87 -25.64
CA LEU A 421 -4.95 -7.69 -24.89
C LEU A 421 -4.66 -6.39 -25.68
N TRP A 422 -3.53 -6.29 -26.39
CA TRP A 422 -3.28 -5.18 -27.32
C TRP A 422 -4.24 -5.17 -28.52
N ALA A 423 -4.68 -6.34 -29.03
CA ALA A 423 -5.71 -6.40 -30.08
C ALA A 423 -7.10 -5.97 -29.57
N GLN A 424 -7.46 -6.32 -28.32
CA GLN A 424 -8.65 -5.80 -27.64
C GLN A 424 -8.59 -4.28 -27.44
N TYR A 425 -7.44 -3.77 -26.99
CA TYR A 425 -7.17 -2.34 -26.86
C TYR A 425 -7.37 -1.60 -28.20
N ALA A 426 -6.81 -2.14 -29.29
CA ALA A 426 -7.02 -1.62 -30.64
C ALA A 426 -8.51 -1.64 -31.03
N TYR A 427 -9.25 -2.73 -30.75
CA TYR A 427 -10.69 -2.81 -31.01
C TYR A 427 -11.49 -1.75 -30.27
N VAL A 428 -11.19 -1.51 -28.98
CA VAL A 428 -11.85 -0.47 -28.17
C VAL A 428 -11.70 0.90 -28.84
N TYR A 429 -10.47 1.28 -29.19
CA TYR A 429 -10.21 2.53 -29.90
C TYR A 429 -10.91 2.56 -31.27
N THR A 430 -10.84 1.50 -32.07
CA THR A 430 -11.51 1.43 -33.39
C THR A 430 -13.01 1.66 -33.31
N VAL A 431 -13.69 1.02 -32.35
CA VAL A 431 -15.14 1.19 -32.13
C VAL A 431 -15.45 2.60 -31.64
N MET A 432 -14.75 3.09 -30.61
CA MET A 432 -15.00 4.44 -30.09
C MET A 432 -14.72 5.52 -31.15
N THR A 433 -13.67 5.38 -31.96
CA THR A 433 -13.32 6.32 -33.04
C THR A 433 -14.39 6.34 -34.13
N SER A 434 -15.03 5.19 -34.39
CA SER A 434 -16.11 5.07 -35.38
C SER A 434 -17.42 5.73 -34.93
N TYR A 435 -17.66 5.87 -33.62
CA TYR A 435 -18.85 6.53 -33.06
C TYR A 435 -18.61 8.00 -32.67
N TYR A 436 -17.48 8.32 -32.05
CA TYR A 436 -17.24 9.63 -31.44
C TYR A 436 -16.30 10.53 -32.24
N GLY A 437 -15.59 9.99 -33.24
CA GLY A 437 -14.58 10.73 -34.00
C GLY A 437 -13.31 10.94 -33.17
N ASP A 438 -12.99 12.20 -32.87
CA ASP A 438 -11.81 12.59 -32.10
C ASP A 438 -11.85 12.00 -30.67
N LEU A 439 -10.73 11.51 -30.14
CA LEU A 439 -10.64 10.81 -28.85
C LEU A 439 -9.35 11.15 -28.12
N VAL A 440 -9.34 11.05 -26.79
CA VAL A 440 -8.10 11.13 -26.01
C VAL A 440 -7.26 9.87 -26.27
N ILE A 441 -6.03 10.04 -26.73
CA ILE A 441 -5.05 8.95 -26.82
C ILE A 441 -4.37 8.78 -25.45
N VAL A 442 -4.50 7.59 -24.86
CA VAL A 442 -3.99 7.26 -23.52
C VAL A 442 -2.93 6.18 -23.70
N THR A 443 -1.65 6.53 -23.61
CA THR A 443 -0.53 5.58 -23.86
C THR A 443 0.07 4.97 -22.59
N ARG A 444 -0.32 5.49 -21.42
CA ARG A 444 0.05 5.05 -20.08
C ARG A 444 -1.14 5.26 -19.13
N PRO A 445 -1.12 4.69 -17.91
CA PRO A 445 -2.08 5.08 -16.88
C PRO A 445 -2.05 6.59 -16.63
N LEU A 446 -3.24 7.18 -16.55
CA LEU A 446 -3.41 8.57 -16.13
C LEU A 446 -3.82 8.60 -14.65
N THR A 447 -3.27 9.57 -13.93
CA THR A 447 -3.76 9.96 -12.60
C THR A 447 -5.08 10.72 -12.71
N VAL A 448 -5.82 10.85 -11.60
CA VAL A 448 -7.09 11.59 -11.59
C VAL A 448 -6.90 13.03 -12.08
N ASP A 449 -5.86 13.72 -11.60
CA ASP A 449 -5.57 15.11 -11.96
C ASP A 449 -5.19 15.28 -13.45
N GLU A 450 -4.54 14.28 -14.05
CA GLU A 450 -4.23 14.28 -15.49
C GLU A 450 -5.50 14.10 -16.34
N VAL A 451 -6.42 13.23 -15.93
CA VAL A 451 -7.71 13.01 -16.63
C VAL A 451 -8.56 14.30 -16.67
N LEU A 452 -8.41 15.20 -15.70
CA LEU A 452 -9.09 16.50 -15.70
C LEU A 452 -8.50 17.52 -16.70
N ASN A 453 -7.35 17.22 -17.32
CA ASN A 453 -6.60 18.14 -18.17
C ASN A 453 -6.29 17.61 -19.58
N VAL A 454 -6.70 16.39 -19.93
CA VAL A 454 -6.54 15.85 -21.29
C VAL A 454 -7.43 16.54 -22.32
N THR A 455 -6.99 16.55 -23.58
CA THR A 455 -7.75 17.01 -24.75
C THR A 455 -7.97 15.86 -25.74
N ARG A 456 -9.02 15.94 -26.55
CA ARG A 456 -9.26 14.98 -27.64
C ARG A 456 -8.23 15.18 -28.76
N ASN A 457 -7.66 14.10 -29.27
CA ASN A 457 -6.84 14.07 -30.48
C ASN A 457 -7.74 13.91 -31.72
N PRO A 458 -7.44 14.59 -32.84
CA PRO A 458 -8.07 14.36 -34.13
C PRO A 458 -8.17 12.88 -34.51
N LYS A 459 -9.29 12.47 -35.08
CA LYS A 459 -9.56 11.11 -35.56
C LYS A 459 -8.41 10.50 -36.38
N ALA A 460 -7.77 11.31 -37.22
CA ALA A 460 -6.61 10.91 -38.02
C ALA A 460 -5.38 10.54 -37.16
N GLU A 461 -5.11 11.27 -36.06
CA GLU A 461 -4.03 10.92 -35.12
C GLU A 461 -4.34 9.62 -34.39
N VAL A 462 -5.60 9.44 -33.96
CA VAL A 462 -6.05 8.21 -33.30
C VAL A 462 -5.88 7.00 -34.24
N LEU A 463 -6.22 7.15 -35.52
CA LEU A 463 -6.01 6.12 -36.54
C LEU A 463 -4.51 5.77 -36.68
N HIS A 464 -3.64 6.75 -36.91
CA HIS A 464 -2.20 6.52 -37.02
C HIS A 464 -1.60 5.90 -35.75
N TYR A 465 -2.13 6.25 -34.58
CA TYR A 465 -1.73 5.61 -33.32
C TYR A 465 -2.11 4.12 -33.29
N ILE A 466 -3.35 3.75 -33.66
CA ILE A 466 -3.76 2.33 -33.74
C ILE A 466 -2.92 1.59 -34.80
N GLU A 467 -2.62 2.24 -35.93
CA GLU A 467 -1.72 1.70 -36.97
C GLU A 467 -0.33 1.41 -36.42
N SER A 468 0.25 2.26 -35.58
CA SER A 468 1.55 2.03 -34.94
C SER A 468 1.60 0.78 -34.04
N LEU A 469 0.45 0.32 -33.53
CA LEU A 469 0.38 -0.90 -32.71
C LEU A 469 0.64 -2.17 -33.54
N ILE A 470 0.50 -2.11 -34.86
CA ILE A 470 0.74 -3.23 -35.79
C ILE A 470 2.14 -3.82 -35.64
N ASP A 471 3.13 -3.00 -35.30
CA ASP A 471 4.53 -3.40 -35.11
C ASP A 471 4.90 -3.65 -33.64
N LYS A 472 4.08 -3.19 -32.68
CA LYS A 472 4.21 -3.53 -31.24
C LYS A 472 3.65 -4.92 -30.93
N VAL A 473 2.59 -5.35 -31.63
CA VAL A 473 1.88 -6.59 -31.35
C VAL A 473 2.52 -7.77 -32.07
N SER A 474 2.74 -8.89 -31.36
CA SER A 474 3.23 -10.13 -31.98
C SER A 474 2.14 -10.81 -32.82
N ARG A 475 2.55 -11.62 -33.80
CA ARG A 475 1.62 -12.45 -34.57
C ARG A 475 1.10 -13.63 -33.71
N PRO A 476 -0.14 -14.12 -33.95
CA PRO A 476 -1.07 -13.72 -35.01
C PRO A 476 -1.84 -12.41 -34.75
N GLU A 477 -1.92 -11.90 -33.52
CA GLU A 477 -2.79 -10.78 -33.16
C GLU A 477 -2.48 -9.46 -33.88
N ALA A 478 -1.26 -9.29 -34.39
CA ALA A 478 -0.90 -8.20 -35.29
C ALA A 478 -1.74 -8.17 -36.59
N ASP A 479 -2.35 -9.30 -36.99
CA ASP A 479 -3.27 -9.39 -38.13
C ASP A 479 -4.67 -8.88 -37.76
N VAL A 480 -5.09 -9.03 -36.49
CA VAL A 480 -6.30 -8.41 -35.93
C VAL A 480 -6.19 -6.89 -35.98
N VAL A 481 -5.04 -6.35 -35.54
CA VAL A 481 -4.81 -4.89 -35.58
C VAL A 481 -4.81 -4.38 -37.03
N ARG A 482 -4.20 -5.10 -37.98
CA ARG A 482 -4.27 -4.76 -39.41
C ARG A 482 -5.70 -4.73 -39.95
N ALA A 483 -6.54 -5.71 -39.60
CA ALA A 483 -7.95 -5.72 -39.99
C ALA A 483 -8.73 -4.53 -39.41
N LEU A 484 -8.46 -4.15 -38.16
CA LEU A 484 -9.09 -2.99 -37.50
C LEU A 484 -8.66 -1.64 -38.10
N VAL A 485 -7.40 -1.52 -38.51
CA VAL A 485 -6.90 -0.32 -39.20
C VAL A 485 -7.43 -0.26 -40.63
N ALA A 486 -7.56 -1.40 -41.32
CA ALA A 486 -8.26 -1.48 -42.61
C ALA A 486 -9.73 -1.04 -42.49
N ARG A 487 -10.45 -1.47 -41.44
CA ARG A 487 -11.81 -1.02 -41.12
C ARG A 487 -11.88 0.50 -40.99
N LEU A 488 -10.97 1.11 -40.22
CA LEU A 488 -10.92 2.56 -40.05
C LEU A 488 -10.58 3.31 -41.35
N TYR A 489 -9.57 2.88 -42.11
CA TYR A 489 -9.28 3.50 -43.41
C TYR A 489 -10.45 3.36 -44.40
N THR A 490 -11.21 2.27 -44.35
CA THR A 490 -12.42 2.13 -45.19
C THR A 490 -13.52 3.10 -44.75
N ASN A 491 -13.67 3.35 -43.43
CA ASN A 491 -14.59 4.36 -42.90
C ASN A 491 -14.23 5.78 -43.35
N GLU A 492 -12.94 6.08 -43.55
CA GLU A 492 -12.46 7.37 -44.07
C GLU A 492 -12.33 7.44 -45.60
N HIS A 493 -12.86 6.43 -46.32
CA HIS A 493 -12.75 6.30 -47.79
C HIS A 493 -11.31 6.24 -48.34
N GLU A 494 -10.33 5.92 -47.49
CA GLU A 494 -8.91 5.70 -47.82
C GLU A 494 -8.69 4.28 -48.39
N TYR A 495 -9.50 3.92 -49.39
CA TYR A 495 -9.62 2.56 -49.92
C TYR A 495 -8.30 1.93 -50.37
N ALA A 496 -7.33 2.73 -50.85
CA ALA A 496 -6.01 2.24 -51.25
C ALA A 496 -5.21 1.67 -50.07
N LYS A 497 -5.24 2.33 -48.91
CA LYS A 497 -4.56 1.87 -47.68
C LYS A 497 -5.29 0.68 -47.07
N ALA A 498 -6.62 0.79 -46.96
CA ALA A 498 -7.47 -0.29 -46.46
C ALA A 498 -7.30 -1.59 -47.26
N ARG A 499 -7.30 -1.49 -48.61
CA ARG A 499 -7.04 -2.63 -49.50
C ARG A 499 -5.70 -3.29 -49.20
N GLN A 500 -4.62 -2.51 -49.06
CA GLN A 500 -3.30 -3.08 -48.82
C GLN A 500 -3.24 -3.84 -47.49
N LEU A 501 -3.80 -3.26 -46.42
CA LEU A 501 -3.86 -3.91 -45.10
C LEU A 501 -4.73 -5.18 -45.10
N ALA A 502 -5.86 -5.18 -45.83
CA ALA A 502 -6.70 -6.35 -45.98
C ALA A 502 -6.01 -7.47 -46.79
N LEU A 503 -5.42 -7.13 -47.95
CA LEU A 503 -4.59 -8.06 -48.73
C LEU A 503 -3.44 -8.65 -47.93
N ASP A 504 -2.79 -7.83 -47.11
CA ASP A 504 -1.71 -8.27 -46.22
C ASP A 504 -2.17 -9.39 -45.28
N VAL A 505 -3.39 -9.32 -44.74
CA VAL A 505 -3.98 -10.37 -43.89
C VAL A 505 -4.34 -11.61 -44.72
N VAL A 506 -4.99 -11.43 -45.88
CA VAL A 506 -5.40 -12.54 -46.78
C VAL A 506 -4.18 -13.34 -47.26
N ASN A 507 -3.15 -12.66 -47.78
CA ASN A 507 -1.95 -13.28 -48.33
C ASN A 507 -1.07 -14.02 -47.30
N ARG A 508 -1.35 -13.88 -46.00
CA ARG A 508 -0.64 -14.63 -44.94
C ARG A 508 -1.15 -16.06 -44.79
N GLY A 509 -2.37 -16.36 -45.22
CA GLY A 509 -2.95 -17.71 -45.11
C GLY A 509 -3.13 -18.20 -43.67
N ASN A 510 -3.27 -17.29 -42.69
CA ASN A 510 -3.48 -17.64 -41.28
C ASN A 510 -4.96 -17.93 -40.95
N TYR A 511 -5.88 -17.45 -41.79
CA TYR A 511 -7.32 -17.49 -41.57
C TYR A 511 -8.05 -17.93 -42.84
N TYR A 512 -9.22 -18.56 -42.67
CA TYR A 512 -9.98 -19.18 -43.75
C TYR A 512 -11.48 -19.01 -43.53
N LEU A 513 -12.22 -18.88 -44.63
CA LEU A 513 -13.68 -18.84 -44.62
C LEU A 513 -14.25 -20.25 -44.31
N PRO A 514 -15.12 -20.42 -43.30
CA PRO A 514 -15.64 -21.74 -42.93
C PRO A 514 -16.86 -22.14 -43.77
N ASP A 515 -16.89 -23.43 -44.13
CA ASP A 515 -17.97 -24.10 -44.86
C ASP A 515 -19.32 -23.87 -44.20
N ASN A 516 -20.19 -23.06 -44.84
CA ASN A 516 -21.59 -22.73 -44.54
C ASN A 516 -22.08 -22.88 -43.08
N SER A 517 -21.24 -22.54 -42.11
CA SER A 517 -21.46 -22.72 -40.67
C SER A 517 -21.51 -21.36 -39.99
N ASN A 518 -22.34 -21.26 -38.96
CA ASN A 518 -22.53 -20.01 -38.23
C ASN A 518 -21.32 -19.75 -37.32
N SER A 519 -20.55 -18.71 -37.64
CA SER A 519 -19.41 -18.24 -36.84
C SER A 519 -19.73 -18.18 -35.35
N SER A 520 -20.90 -17.64 -35.04
CA SER A 520 -21.34 -17.35 -33.66
C SER A 520 -21.70 -18.59 -32.84
N ASP A 521 -21.81 -19.79 -33.41
CA ASP A 521 -22.13 -21.01 -32.62
C ASP A 521 -20.87 -21.72 -32.07
N HIS A 522 -19.68 -21.29 -32.50
CA HIS A 522 -18.40 -21.84 -32.09
C HIS A 522 -17.53 -20.78 -31.40
N GLU A 523 -16.81 -21.18 -30.34
CA GLU A 523 -15.92 -20.29 -29.58
C GLU A 523 -14.73 -19.81 -30.42
N THR A 524 -14.21 -20.72 -31.24
CA THR A 524 -13.11 -20.50 -32.17
C THR A 524 -13.34 -21.33 -33.43
N ASN A 525 -12.97 -20.79 -34.59
CA ASN A 525 -12.77 -21.56 -35.82
C ASN A 525 -11.77 -20.81 -36.74
N ALA A 526 -11.63 -21.26 -37.97
CA ALA A 526 -10.66 -20.72 -38.93
C ALA A 526 -10.87 -19.25 -39.35
N GLU A 527 -12.06 -18.65 -39.16
CA GLU A 527 -12.26 -17.21 -39.43
C GLU A 527 -12.18 -16.32 -38.18
N VAL A 528 -12.23 -16.88 -36.96
CA VAL A 528 -12.25 -16.07 -35.73
C VAL A 528 -10.86 -15.49 -35.48
N MET A 529 -10.71 -14.18 -35.73
CA MET A 529 -9.47 -13.44 -35.49
C MET A 529 -9.42 -12.88 -34.06
N LEU A 530 -10.53 -12.28 -33.61
CA LEU A 530 -10.76 -11.85 -32.23
C LEU A 530 -12.20 -12.20 -31.86
N GLY A 531 -12.38 -13.13 -30.92
CA GLY A 531 -13.69 -13.69 -30.61
C GLY A 531 -13.67 -14.83 -29.59
N GLY A 532 -14.83 -15.44 -29.37
CA GLY A 532 -15.09 -16.43 -28.31
C GLY A 532 -15.73 -15.83 -27.05
N TYR A 533 -16.16 -14.57 -27.08
CA TYR A 533 -16.76 -13.89 -25.94
C TYR A 533 -18.24 -14.26 -25.79
N VAL A 534 -18.71 -14.49 -24.57
CA VAL A 534 -20.14 -14.74 -24.29
C VAL A 534 -20.73 -13.49 -23.65
N ILE A 535 -21.83 -12.99 -24.22
CA ILE A 535 -22.60 -11.85 -23.70
C ILE A 535 -24.02 -12.31 -23.38
N THR A 536 -24.55 -11.96 -22.21
CA THR A 536 -25.84 -12.50 -21.72
C THR A 536 -27.04 -11.58 -21.96
N ASP A 537 -26.79 -10.27 -22.12
CA ASP A 537 -27.82 -9.25 -21.89
C ASP A 537 -28.38 -8.63 -23.18
N ILE A 538 -28.03 -9.19 -24.35
CA ILE A 538 -28.54 -8.75 -25.65
C ILE A 538 -29.59 -9.75 -26.18
N PRO A 539 -30.86 -9.34 -26.32
CA PRO A 539 -31.87 -10.13 -27.01
C PRO A 539 -31.53 -10.32 -28.49
N ASP A 540 -31.82 -11.51 -29.01
CA ASP A 540 -31.68 -11.91 -30.41
C ASP A 540 -30.23 -11.95 -30.95
N GLN A 541 -29.27 -12.42 -30.16
CA GLN A 541 -27.89 -12.66 -30.64
C GLN A 541 -27.84 -13.61 -31.86
N LYS A 542 -26.74 -13.54 -32.62
CA LYS A 542 -26.51 -14.35 -33.82
C LYS A 542 -26.16 -15.81 -33.52
N GLY A 543 -25.62 -16.08 -32.33
CA GLY A 543 -25.26 -17.40 -31.82
C GLY A 543 -24.74 -17.26 -30.39
N LYS A 544 -24.17 -18.34 -29.83
CA LYS A 544 -23.67 -18.39 -28.46
C LYS A 544 -22.48 -17.46 -28.17
N TYR A 545 -21.63 -17.23 -29.18
CA TYR A 545 -20.36 -16.54 -29.07
C TYR A 545 -20.32 -15.30 -29.97
N THR A 546 -19.65 -14.27 -29.47
CA THR A 546 -19.46 -12.98 -30.11
C THR A 546 -18.01 -12.82 -30.57
N HIS A 547 -17.85 -12.40 -31.83
CA HIS A 547 -16.58 -12.34 -32.53
C HIS A 547 -16.30 -10.93 -33.08
N PRO A 548 -15.73 -10.02 -32.25
CA PRO A 548 -15.37 -8.64 -32.62
C PRO A 548 -14.62 -8.44 -33.95
N VAL A 549 -13.83 -9.42 -34.40
CA VAL A 549 -13.14 -9.41 -35.71
C VAL A 549 -13.13 -10.83 -36.29
N ARG A 550 -13.56 -10.96 -37.55
CA ARG A 550 -13.55 -12.22 -38.30
C ARG A 550 -13.01 -12.04 -39.72
N PHE A 551 -12.44 -13.10 -40.29
CA PHE A 551 -11.86 -13.09 -41.63
C PHE A 551 -12.89 -12.78 -42.73
N THR A 552 -14.16 -13.16 -42.55
CA THR A 552 -15.24 -12.74 -43.47
C THR A 552 -15.33 -11.21 -43.59
N GLU A 553 -15.14 -10.46 -42.51
CA GLU A 553 -15.10 -8.99 -42.58
C GLU A 553 -13.88 -8.49 -43.38
N VAL A 554 -12.73 -9.15 -43.28
CA VAL A 554 -11.51 -8.76 -44.01
C VAL A 554 -11.74 -8.95 -45.51
N MET A 555 -12.33 -10.07 -45.93
CA MET A 555 -12.67 -10.35 -47.32
C MET A 555 -13.74 -9.38 -47.86
N LEU A 556 -14.77 -9.07 -47.06
CA LEU A 556 -15.79 -8.08 -47.42
C LEU A 556 -15.22 -6.65 -47.53
N THR A 557 -14.26 -6.30 -46.66
CA THR A 557 -13.54 -5.01 -46.69
C THR A 557 -12.65 -4.93 -47.92
N LEU A 558 -11.94 -6.01 -48.27
CA LEU A 558 -11.13 -6.12 -49.47
C LEU A 558 -11.97 -5.92 -50.73
N ALA A 559 -13.07 -6.68 -50.88
CA ALA A 559 -13.97 -6.57 -52.02
C ALA A 559 -14.57 -5.15 -52.18
N GLU A 560 -14.96 -4.51 -51.07
CA GLU A 560 -15.46 -3.13 -51.08
C GLU A 560 -14.38 -2.14 -51.54
N CYS A 561 -13.19 -2.19 -50.95
CA CYS A 561 -12.09 -1.31 -51.34
C CYS A 561 -11.65 -1.52 -52.80
N GLU A 562 -11.67 -2.76 -53.29
CA GLU A 562 -11.37 -3.08 -54.68
C GLU A 562 -12.38 -2.48 -55.65
N LEU A 563 -13.68 -2.59 -55.33
CA LEU A 563 -14.73 -2.02 -56.15
C LEU A 563 -14.63 -0.49 -56.22
N GLU A 564 -14.44 0.19 -55.09
CA GLU A 564 -14.35 1.66 -55.07
C GLU A 564 -13.04 2.19 -55.68
N LEU A 565 -12.00 1.36 -55.78
CA LEU A 565 -10.79 1.63 -56.59
C LEU A 565 -10.96 1.29 -58.08
N GLY A 566 -12.17 0.92 -58.53
CA GLY A 566 -12.46 0.55 -59.92
C GLY A 566 -11.96 -0.83 -60.34
N LYS A 567 -11.47 -1.65 -59.41
CA LYS A 567 -10.91 -2.99 -59.64
C LYS A 567 -12.02 -4.05 -59.62
N ILE A 568 -12.96 -3.93 -60.54
CA ILE A 568 -14.19 -4.76 -60.60
C ILE A 568 -13.84 -6.27 -60.67
N ALA A 569 -12.80 -6.65 -61.40
CA ALA A 569 -12.35 -8.04 -61.50
C ALA A 569 -11.84 -8.57 -60.13
N ASP A 570 -10.88 -7.86 -59.50
CA ASP A 570 -10.37 -8.20 -58.16
C ASP A 570 -11.52 -8.30 -57.15
N ALA A 571 -12.42 -7.31 -57.11
CA ALA A 571 -13.59 -7.30 -56.21
C ALA A 571 -14.55 -8.47 -56.45
N THR A 572 -14.70 -8.90 -57.72
CA THR A 572 -15.53 -10.06 -58.10
C THR A 572 -14.89 -11.37 -57.62
N LEU A 573 -13.56 -11.51 -57.67
CA LEU A 573 -12.85 -12.64 -57.08
C LEU A 573 -13.03 -12.65 -55.56
N SER A 574 -12.74 -11.52 -54.89
CA SER A 574 -12.83 -11.37 -53.43
C SER A 574 -14.22 -11.68 -52.86
N ILE A 575 -15.31 -11.25 -53.52
CA ILE A 575 -16.67 -11.64 -53.07
C ILE A 575 -16.98 -13.11 -53.39
N ASN A 576 -16.50 -13.64 -54.52
CA ASN A 576 -16.78 -15.01 -54.94
C ASN A 576 -16.17 -16.05 -53.98
N GLU A 577 -15.04 -15.76 -53.34
CA GLU A 577 -14.48 -16.64 -52.30
C GLU A 577 -15.46 -16.81 -51.12
N ILE A 578 -16.09 -15.72 -50.67
CA ILE A 578 -17.12 -15.75 -49.62
C ILE A 578 -18.36 -16.51 -50.10
N LEU A 579 -18.84 -16.23 -51.32
CA LEU A 579 -20.01 -16.87 -51.88
C LEU A 579 -19.79 -18.39 -52.05
N ALA A 580 -18.62 -18.81 -52.51
CA ALA A 580 -18.23 -20.21 -52.62
C ALA A 580 -18.25 -20.92 -51.26
N ALA A 581 -17.61 -20.34 -50.23
CA ALA A 581 -17.60 -20.90 -48.87
C ALA A 581 -19.00 -21.01 -48.23
N LYS A 582 -19.95 -20.17 -48.65
CA LYS A 582 -21.36 -20.22 -48.21
C LYS A 582 -22.28 -20.98 -49.18
N GLY A 583 -21.74 -21.61 -50.24
CA GLY A 583 -22.54 -22.35 -51.24
C GLY A 583 -23.53 -21.49 -52.02
N LYS A 584 -23.28 -20.18 -52.12
CA LYS A 584 -24.12 -19.20 -52.82
C LYS A 584 -23.70 -19.08 -54.30
N PRO A 585 -24.61 -18.69 -55.22
CA PRO A 585 -24.26 -18.47 -56.62
C PRO A 585 -23.15 -17.43 -56.78
N LEU A 586 -22.18 -17.73 -57.65
CA LEU A 586 -21.06 -16.85 -57.95
C LEU A 586 -21.45 -15.77 -58.98
N TYR A 587 -20.76 -14.64 -58.95
CA TYR A 587 -20.79 -13.63 -59.99
C TYR A 587 -19.72 -13.92 -61.06
N TYR A 588 -19.95 -13.49 -62.29
CA TYR A 588 -19.09 -13.74 -63.44
C TYR A 588 -18.73 -12.42 -64.15
N ASP A 589 -17.80 -12.50 -65.10
CA ASP A 589 -17.35 -11.38 -65.92
C ASP A 589 -18.53 -10.63 -66.56
N GLY A 590 -18.45 -9.29 -66.54
CA GLY A 590 -19.48 -8.40 -67.08
C GLY A 590 -20.51 -7.91 -66.04
N ILE A 591 -20.40 -8.28 -64.76
CA ILE A 591 -21.19 -7.64 -63.70
C ILE A 591 -20.88 -6.13 -63.64
N THR A 592 -21.93 -5.30 -63.51
CA THR A 592 -21.74 -3.85 -63.39
C THR A 592 -21.24 -3.47 -62.01
N ALA A 593 -20.46 -2.40 -61.91
CA ALA A 593 -19.97 -1.87 -60.63
C ALA A 593 -21.11 -1.61 -59.63
N GLN A 594 -22.27 -1.15 -60.10
CA GLN A 594 -23.43 -0.91 -59.23
C GLN A 594 -24.05 -2.22 -58.73
N THR A 595 -24.25 -3.20 -59.61
CA THR A 595 -24.76 -4.53 -59.22
C THR A 595 -23.82 -5.21 -58.23
N LEU A 596 -22.50 -5.08 -58.41
CA LEU A 596 -21.50 -5.60 -57.49
C LEU A 596 -21.49 -4.83 -56.15
N ARG A 597 -21.68 -3.51 -56.16
CA ARG A 597 -21.83 -2.70 -54.93
C ARG A 597 -23.02 -3.17 -54.10
N ASP A 598 -24.17 -3.35 -54.75
CA ASP A 598 -25.39 -3.80 -54.09
C ASP A 598 -25.24 -5.24 -53.56
N ALA A 599 -24.53 -6.11 -54.28
CA ALA A 599 -24.18 -7.46 -53.83
C ALA A 599 -23.25 -7.46 -52.60
N ILE A 600 -22.16 -6.67 -52.62
CA ILE A 600 -21.23 -6.53 -51.48
C ILE A 600 -21.96 -5.97 -50.26
N ARG A 601 -22.74 -4.90 -50.42
CA ARG A 601 -23.52 -4.29 -49.32
C ARG A 601 -24.59 -5.23 -48.77
N LYS A 602 -25.22 -6.06 -49.61
CA LYS A 602 -26.13 -7.12 -49.16
C LYS A 602 -25.37 -8.20 -48.39
N LEU A 603 -24.22 -8.66 -48.88
CA LEU A 603 -23.45 -9.72 -48.23
C LEU A 603 -22.88 -9.27 -46.88
N TRP A 604 -22.45 -8.01 -46.74
CA TRP A 604 -22.18 -7.39 -45.44
C TRP A 604 -23.37 -7.52 -44.48
N LYS A 605 -24.57 -7.14 -44.91
CA LYS A 605 -25.78 -7.23 -44.08
C LYS A 605 -26.17 -8.68 -43.75
N ASP A 606 -26.00 -9.62 -44.69
CA ASP A 606 -26.31 -11.04 -44.45
C ASP A 606 -25.30 -11.68 -43.48
N GLU A 607 -23.99 -11.50 -43.72
CA GLU A 607 -22.90 -12.23 -43.05
C GLU A 607 -22.39 -11.56 -41.76
N MET A 608 -22.71 -10.27 -41.54
CA MET A 608 -22.29 -9.49 -40.35
C MET A 608 -23.49 -8.91 -39.56
N ASN A 609 -24.73 -9.36 -39.85
CA ASN A 609 -25.92 -8.95 -39.09
C ASN A 609 -25.71 -9.13 -37.57
N LYS A 610 -26.27 -8.21 -36.77
CA LYS A 610 -26.27 -8.29 -35.30
C LYS A 610 -24.88 -8.30 -34.65
N GLU A 611 -23.82 -8.00 -35.40
CA GLU A 611 -22.43 -7.99 -34.90
C GLU A 611 -21.86 -6.57 -34.65
N GLY A 612 -22.72 -5.58 -34.45
CA GLY A 612 -22.31 -4.23 -34.05
C GLY A 612 -21.76 -3.34 -35.17
N PHE A 613 -22.03 -3.68 -36.43
CA PHE A 613 -21.51 -2.96 -37.60
C PHE A 613 -22.48 -1.99 -38.27
N ASP A 614 -23.79 -2.21 -38.17
CA ASP A 614 -24.81 -1.57 -39.03
C ASP A 614 -24.69 -0.04 -39.08
N TYR A 615 -24.55 0.63 -37.93
CA TYR A 615 -24.47 2.09 -37.88
C TYR A 615 -23.20 2.64 -38.54
N MET A 616 -22.07 1.99 -38.27
CA MET A 616 -20.79 2.30 -38.91
C MET A 616 -20.87 2.10 -40.44
N LEU A 617 -21.55 1.05 -40.90
CA LEU A 617 -21.77 0.80 -42.33
C LEU A 617 -22.69 1.85 -42.97
N LEU A 618 -23.76 2.29 -42.30
CA LEU A 618 -24.62 3.38 -42.78
C LEU A 618 -23.85 4.70 -42.97
N ASN A 619 -22.93 4.99 -42.04
CA ASN A 619 -21.97 6.11 -42.13
C ASN A 619 -21.01 5.93 -43.31
N ARG A 620 -20.25 4.83 -43.33
CA ARG A 620 -19.22 4.51 -44.33
C ARG A 620 -19.73 4.52 -45.77
N TRP A 621 -20.99 4.13 -45.96
CA TRP A 621 -21.64 4.06 -47.27
C TRP A 621 -22.39 5.34 -47.67
N ASP A 622 -22.33 6.40 -46.87
CA ASP A 622 -23.05 7.68 -47.05
C ASP A 622 -24.58 7.56 -47.17
N ILE A 623 -25.17 6.55 -46.52
CA ILE A 623 -26.62 6.29 -46.56
C ILE A 623 -27.32 6.48 -45.21
N LEU A 624 -26.63 6.98 -44.17
CA LEU A 624 -27.24 7.22 -42.86
C LEU A 624 -28.48 8.11 -42.97
N ILE A 625 -28.38 9.28 -43.60
CA ILE A 625 -29.51 10.23 -43.72
C ILE A 625 -30.63 9.65 -44.58
N THR A 626 -30.28 8.96 -45.68
CA THR A 626 -31.26 8.26 -46.55
C THR A 626 -32.01 7.15 -45.81
N THR A 627 -31.39 6.53 -44.79
CA THR A 627 -31.97 5.39 -44.05
C THR A 627 -32.69 5.82 -42.77
N LEU A 628 -32.11 6.76 -42.01
CA LEU A 628 -32.54 7.15 -40.66
C LEU A 628 -33.13 8.57 -40.61
N GLY A 629 -33.00 9.37 -41.67
CA GLY A 629 -33.58 10.73 -41.73
C GLY A 629 -35.10 10.74 -41.60
N GLN A 630 -35.78 9.66 -42.03
CA GLN A 630 -37.22 9.44 -41.79
C GLN A 630 -37.59 9.37 -40.29
N PHE A 631 -36.62 9.03 -39.42
CA PHE A 631 -36.76 9.01 -37.96
C PHE A 631 -36.21 10.27 -37.28
N GLY A 632 -35.84 11.29 -38.07
CA GLY A 632 -35.32 12.58 -37.60
C GLY A 632 -33.80 12.72 -37.58
N ALA A 633 -33.02 11.76 -38.10
CA ALA A 633 -31.55 11.83 -38.09
C ALA A 633 -31.02 12.97 -38.98
N LEU A 634 -30.06 13.73 -38.43
CA LEU A 634 -29.41 14.86 -39.08
C LEU A 634 -27.92 14.56 -39.33
N ASP A 635 -27.25 15.33 -40.19
CA ASP A 635 -25.87 15.04 -40.62
C ASP A 635 -24.88 14.95 -39.46
N TYR A 636 -25.05 15.77 -38.42
CA TYR A 636 -24.21 15.72 -37.22
C TYR A 636 -24.39 14.43 -36.39
N ASN A 637 -25.49 13.69 -36.57
CA ASN A 637 -25.66 12.39 -35.93
C ASN A 637 -24.71 11.32 -36.47
N LYS A 638 -23.98 11.56 -37.58
CA LYS A 638 -22.86 10.70 -38.01
C LYS A 638 -21.87 10.41 -36.88
N LEU A 639 -21.71 11.35 -35.94
CA LEU A 639 -21.03 11.13 -34.67
C LEU A 639 -22.03 11.14 -33.50
N LEU A 640 -21.74 10.38 -32.45
CA LEU A 640 -22.47 10.39 -31.18
C LEU A 640 -21.99 11.56 -30.29
N PRO A 641 -22.82 12.06 -29.35
CA PRO A 641 -22.35 13.00 -28.35
C PRO A 641 -21.31 12.34 -27.45
N ILE A 642 -20.28 13.11 -27.08
CA ILE A 642 -19.41 12.78 -25.95
C ILE A 642 -20.28 12.79 -24.68
N PRO A 643 -20.19 11.79 -23.78
CA PRO A 643 -21.04 11.72 -22.59
C PRO A 643 -20.88 12.97 -21.73
N GLN A 644 -22.00 13.56 -21.30
CA GLN A 644 -22.00 14.87 -20.65
C GLN A 644 -21.12 14.89 -19.39
N ARG A 645 -21.11 13.77 -18.64
CA ARG A 645 -20.26 13.59 -17.45
C ARG A 645 -18.77 13.81 -17.73
N GLU A 646 -18.27 13.44 -18.91
CA GLU A 646 -16.84 13.62 -19.25
C GLU A 646 -16.51 15.09 -19.49
N ILE A 647 -17.44 15.85 -20.06
CA ILE A 647 -17.34 17.32 -20.26
C ILE A 647 -17.46 18.04 -18.91
N ASP A 648 -18.39 17.61 -18.05
CA ASP A 648 -18.59 18.17 -16.71
C ASP A 648 -17.36 17.97 -15.81
N ASN A 649 -16.68 16.83 -15.95
CA ASN A 649 -15.44 16.53 -15.21
C ASN A 649 -14.24 17.25 -15.80
N ASN A 650 -14.09 17.31 -17.12
CA ASN A 650 -12.95 17.92 -17.81
C ASN A 650 -13.43 18.98 -18.83
N PRO A 651 -13.38 20.29 -18.48
CA PRO A 651 -13.87 21.35 -19.35
C PRO A 651 -13.00 21.59 -20.61
N ASN A 652 -11.85 20.91 -20.75
CA ASN A 652 -11.04 20.93 -21.97
C ASN A 652 -11.59 19.96 -23.03
N ILE A 653 -12.36 18.94 -22.63
CA ILE A 653 -13.10 18.09 -23.55
C ILE A 653 -14.24 18.90 -24.17
N LYS A 654 -14.24 18.99 -25.51
CA LYS A 654 -15.29 19.65 -26.28
C LYS A 654 -16.24 18.63 -26.88
N GLN A 655 -17.51 18.98 -26.87
CA GLN A 655 -18.59 18.21 -27.49
C GLN A 655 -18.41 18.14 -29.02
N ASN A 656 -18.96 17.10 -29.64
CA ASN A 656 -19.04 16.98 -31.09
C ASN A 656 -19.97 18.05 -31.68
N PRO A 657 -19.69 18.61 -32.88
CA PRO A 657 -20.54 19.63 -33.49
C PRO A 657 -22.00 19.16 -33.61
N GLY A 658 -22.95 20.04 -33.27
CA GLY A 658 -24.40 19.76 -33.38
C GLY A 658 -25.06 19.23 -32.10
N TYR A 659 -24.29 18.92 -31.06
CA TYR A 659 -24.77 18.60 -29.71
C TYR A 659 -24.48 19.77 -28.76
#